data_AF-A0AAV0PR13-F1
#
_entry.id   AF-A0AAV0PR13-F1
#
_cell.length_a   1.000
_cell.length_b   1.000
_cell.length_c   1.000
_cell.angle_alpha   90.00
_cell.angle_beta   90.00
_cell.angle_gamma   90.00
#
_symmetry.space_group_name_H-M   'P 1'
#
loop_
_entity.id
_entity.type
_entity.pdbx_description
1 polymer ?
#
loop_
_entity_poly.entity_id
_entity_poly.type
_entity_poly.pdbx_seq_one_letter_code
_entity_poly.pdbx_strand_id
1 'polypeptide(L)'
;MAAALAELVLHKLSSLAADQASLLWGLRSEIPKLASTVSSIQAVLLDADNQAGKSHQVQLWLQGLEEVLYDAEDLLDDFSTEVLRRKQQMDINGVVNEARPVDPVAANKDWRQTHSSVPDVVIGREGDKQMIIDMLLLSGNKEKVVVVPIVGIGGLGKTTVAQLIYNDNKIQSHFDCTHWVCVSETFDPKVMVKNVLESITQQKVEDLALNTLKDLLHKHIKNKRLLLVLDDVWNEDTEKWVRFINIFSSGAAEGSRIVVTTRLRIVAKMTATEMIVPHELQGLSELESWSLFEKMAFKGGVAPGPRYIEIGKEVTRKCCGVPLAIRTMGGLLSFKDTESEWEAIREKQLLSLYFSGQDSEILAATLRLSYDNLPSQLKRCFAYCSLFPKDHRIDVKMLVQVWMAQGYIIKSGQFLLLEDVGVEHFKNLLWRSFFQEVTKDRYGNMKYCKMHDLMHDLAVTVAGMDTICLNAINLTDSLLSSGVVNLERIRHLSIDFENKWETRVWKIPTLLAKATRLRTFMIINVAVGGVKLEGRCEIFLNMTRLRVFGLGDAKMEVFSITFNKLKHLRYLDLSKNGVEILPNEITRMVNLQTLNLCLCEHLRLLPADLGKLYNLVFFYLDDCSSLTYLPAGICNLSFLRELSLFILTEAAAKNSRLAGLGELKSLNNLSGKLTIKGLELVKDKSEAAAANLKEKSQLQHLELWWSDDSNNMVARRCDHERSVLEALQPHPNLKELQLCYYGGTSVPTASCWFSSLMNLVRIELYCCGKLQSLPSLDPFVSLEELVLYNLESLAYVQGETVSSLPFSSLSSSNKDLQFLPSLKSLKITDCPNLIGWSLANMEESPLLPWVSTLEIESCPKMVTIPHFLINFKKVELMDVSSELLSVFGASLISPSLPPAHPRFHELCLQYVNDLPQGLMPQLTSLERLNIWFCSNLTTLSPSILRHLPSLKELHILSCEVLELEDYDYGDGNKGNDENDSVPPRFLPSLRCLVVQSVPKLVTLPNWLQFSSNLQQLDIDWCDNLKCLPSWLKKLTALESLGVFRCDILSRRCTSNTAEDWPIISHIPNIQVDSRHVQKEGCYLEMEEEEEEAEQEQEHEEEASSHTHISSLNLQAI
;
A
#
# COMPACT_ATOMS: atom_id res chain seq x y z
N MET A 1 15.35 -31.93 5.01
CA MET A 1 16.04 -30.72 4.47
C MET A 1 17.52 -30.97 4.17
N ALA A 2 18.16 -31.87 4.91
CA ALA A 2 19.55 -32.34 4.83
C ALA A 2 20.24 -32.29 3.46
N ALA A 3 19.64 -32.84 2.40
CA ALA A 3 20.28 -32.89 1.07
C ALA A 3 20.63 -31.48 0.53
N ALA A 4 19.79 -30.47 0.81
CA ALA A 4 20.02 -29.07 0.44
C ALA A 4 21.03 -28.34 1.35
N LEU A 5 21.24 -28.85 2.57
CA LEU A 5 22.32 -28.40 3.45
C LEU A 5 23.66 -28.96 2.98
N ALA A 6 23.72 -30.25 2.66
CA ALA A 6 24.91 -30.90 2.11
C ALA A 6 25.34 -30.26 0.78
N GLU A 7 24.40 -29.94 -0.11
CA GLU A 7 24.68 -29.23 -1.37
C GLU A 7 25.32 -27.85 -1.14
N LEU A 8 24.78 -27.04 -0.20
CA LEU A 8 25.37 -25.74 0.14
C LEU A 8 26.77 -25.89 0.75
N VAL A 9 26.97 -26.87 1.63
CA VAL A 9 28.28 -27.15 2.23
C VAL A 9 29.29 -27.55 1.15
N LEU A 10 28.90 -28.39 0.18
CA LEU A 10 29.75 -28.73 -0.97
C LEU A 10 30.08 -27.53 -1.85
N HIS A 11 29.10 -26.64 -2.12
CA HIS A 11 29.35 -25.41 -2.87
C HIS A 11 30.29 -24.44 -2.13
N LYS A 12 30.16 -24.32 -0.79
CA LYS A 12 31.13 -23.56 0.01
C LYS A 12 32.53 -24.20 -0.04
N LEU A 13 32.63 -25.53 0.05
CA LEU A 13 33.92 -26.24 -0.02
C LEU A 13 34.59 -26.12 -1.39
N SER A 14 33.85 -26.16 -2.50
CA SER A 14 34.42 -25.98 -3.85
C SER A 14 34.87 -24.53 -4.09
N SER A 15 34.11 -23.54 -3.61
CA SER A 15 34.52 -22.13 -3.59
C SER A 15 35.81 -21.91 -2.78
N LEU A 16 35.89 -22.51 -1.59
CA LEU A 16 37.08 -22.45 -0.74
C LEU A 16 38.30 -23.18 -1.31
N ALA A 17 38.09 -24.27 -2.06
CA ALA A 17 39.16 -24.96 -2.80
C ALA A 17 39.69 -24.13 -3.98
N ALA A 18 38.92 -23.16 -4.49
CA ALA A 18 39.31 -22.25 -5.56
C ALA A 18 39.98 -20.95 -5.03
N ASP A 19 39.69 -20.50 -3.80
CA ASP A 19 40.38 -19.35 -3.20
C ASP A 19 41.81 -19.73 -2.78
N GLN A 20 42.78 -18.92 -3.23
CA GLN A 20 44.20 -19.06 -2.89
C GLN A 20 44.47 -18.99 -1.37
N ALA A 21 43.56 -18.40 -0.59
CA ALA A 21 43.63 -18.39 0.87
C ALA A 21 43.69 -19.82 1.48
N SER A 22 43.11 -20.83 0.84
CA SER A 22 43.17 -22.22 1.30
C SER A 22 44.59 -22.82 1.27
N LEU A 23 45.45 -22.33 0.38
CA LEU A 23 46.85 -22.74 0.28
C LEU A 23 47.69 -22.22 1.45
N LEU A 24 47.38 -21.00 1.93
CA LEU A 24 48.15 -20.32 2.97
C LEU A 24 48.00 -20.94 4.37
N TRP A 25 46.88 -21.62 4.66
CA TRP A 25 46.63 -22.24 5.98
C TRP A 25 46.72 -23.78 5.96
N GLY A 26 47.28 -24.38 4.91
CA GLY A 26 47.56 -25.81 4.84
C GLY A 26 46.35 -26.74 4.66
N LEU A 27 45.12 -26.22 4.57
CA LEU A 27 43.88 -27.01 4.46
C LEU A 27 43.71 -27.75 3.12
N ARG A 28 44.67 -27.63 2.20
CA ARG A 28 44.66 -28.24 0.86
C ARG A 28 44.41 -29.75 0.85
N SER A 29 44.81 -30.48 1.89
CA SER A 29 44.55 -31.91 2.04
C SER A 29 43.21 -32.24 2.72
N GLU A 30 42.63 -31.31 3.48
CA GLU A 30 41.45 -31.57 4.31
C GLU A 30 40.14 -31.14 3.65
N ILE A 31 40.14 -30.04 2.89
CA ILE A 31 38.96 -29.60 2.10
C ILE A 31 38.47 -30.71 1.14
N PRO A 32 39.33 -31.43 0.37
CA PRO A 32 38.89 -32.52 -0.48
C PRO A 32 38.34 -33.74 0.29
N LYS A 33 38.89 -34.05 1.47
CA LYS A 33 38.37 -35.13 2.34
C LYS A 33 36.99 -34.78 2.88
N LEU A 34 36.82 -33.56 3.39
CA LEU A 34 35.54 -33.10 3.90
C LEU A 34 34.49 -33.04 2.79
N ALA A 35 34.86 -32.57 1.59
CA ALA A 35 33.99 -32.61 0.42
C ALA A 35 33.60 -34.04 0.06
N SER A 36 34.54 -34.97 -0.02
CA SER A 36 34.25 -36.40 -0.26
C SER A 36 33.28 -36.98 0.78
N THR A 37 33.48 -36.67 2.06
CA THR A 37 32.58 -37.11 3.15
C THR A 37 31.18 -36.51 3.01
N VAL A 38 31.06 -35.22 2.72
CA VAL A 38 29.75 -34.56 2.55
C VAL A 38 29.05 -35.03 1.27
N SER A 39 29.77 -35.35 0.19
CA SER A 39 29.19 -36.00 -1.00
C SER A 39 28.70 -37.42 -0.70
N SER A 40 29.43 -38.21 0.09
CA SER A 40 28.94 -39.52 0.57
C SER A 40 27.69 -39.39 1.42
N ILE A 41 27.63 -38.39 2.31
CA ILE A 41 26.44 -38.06 3.09
C ILE A 41 25.30 -37.65 2.14
N GLN A 42 25.53 -36.75 1.18
CA GLN A 42 24.52 -36.29 0.24
C GLN A 42 23.90 -37.44 -0.58
N ALA A 43 24.71 -38.39 -1.04
CA ALA A 43 24.21 -39.58 -1.74
C ALA A 43 23.23 -40.39 -0.87
N VAL A 44 23.60 -40.71 0.37
CA VAL A 44 22.72 -41.44 1.30
C VAL A 44 21.49 -40.61 1.68
N LEU A 45 21.59 -39.29 1.77
CA LEU A 45 20.45 -38.40 2.02
C LEU A 45 19.43 -38.40 0.87
N LEU A 46 19.90 -38.44 -0.39
CA LEU A 46 19.02 -38.52 -1.57
C LEU A 46 18.27 -39.87 -1.64
N ASP A 47 18.91 -40.97 -1.22
CA ASP A 47 18.25 -42.27 -1.06
C ASP A 47 17.27 -42.27 0.14
N ALA A 48 17.65 -41.63 1.26
CA ALA A 48 16.90 -41.63 2.51
C ALA A 48 15.66 -40.71 2.51
N ASP A 49 15.67 -39.58 1.78
CA ASP A 49 14.48 -38.71 1.65
C ASP A 49 13.28 -39.50 1.05
N ASN A 50 13.54 -40.51 0.21
CA ASN A 50 12.51 -41.41 -0.34
C ASN A 50 11.97 -42.45 0.67
N GLN A 51 12.60 -42.57 1.85
CA GLN A 51 12.22 -43.53 2.91
C GLN A 51 11.83 -42.87 4.23
N ALA A 52 12.11 -41.57 4.41
CA ALA A 52 11.92 -40.82 5.66
C ALA A 52 10.48 -40.86 6.23
N GLY A 53 9.47 -41.05 5.38
CA GLY A 53 8.07 -41.23 5.80
C GLY A 53 7.74 -42.59 6.43
N LYS A 54 8.67 -43.56 6.44
CA LYS A 54 8.40 -44.97 6.81
C LYS A 54 9.13 -45.47 8.06
N SER A 55 10.03 -44.68 8.66
CA SER A 55 10.76 -45.09 9.87
C SER A 55 11.17 -43.90 10.74
N HIS A 56 10.75 -43.93 12.01
CA HIS A 56 11.12 -42.92 13.01
C HIS A 56 12.64 -42.91 13.30
N GLN A 57 13.32 -44.06 13.21
CA GLN A 57 14.78 -44.14 13.36
C GLN A 57 15.51 -43.38 12.25
N VAL A 58 14.99 -43.45 11.01
CA VAL A 58 15.54 -42.68 9.88
C VAL A 58 15.34 -41.19 10.10
N GLN A 59 14.19 -40.76 10.60
CA GLN A 59 13.92 -39.34 10.93
C GLN A 59 14.89 -38.78 11.99
N LEU A 60 15.11 -39.52 13.08
CA LEU A 60 16.07 -39.13 14.12
C LEU A 60 17.51 -39.07 13.59
N TRP A 61 17.89 -39.99 12.71
CA TRP A 61 19.21 -40.01 12.08
C TRP A 61 19.41 -38.86 11.09
N LEU A 62 18.39 -38.55 10.27
CA LEU A 62 18.39 -37.40 9.36
C LEU A 62 18.56 -36.08 10.13
N GLN A 63 17.83 -35.89 11.24
CA GLN A 63 18.01 -34.71 12.10
C GLN A 63 19.43 -34.60 12.67
N GLY A 64 20.05 -35.73 13.05
CA GLY A 64 21.45 -35.75 13.50
C GLY A 64 22.44 -35.31 12.42
N LEU A 65 22.19 -35.66 11.15
CA LEU A 65 22.97 -35.16 10.02
C LEU A 65 22.71 -33.68 9.71
N GLU A 66 21.48 -33.20 9.86
CA GLU A 66 21.13 -31.79 9.67
C GLU A 66 21.92 -30.89 10.65
N GLU A 67 22.01 -31.25 11.94
CA GLU A 67 22.86 -30.53 12.91
C GLU A 67 24.35 -30.53 12.53
N VAL A 68 24.91 -31.68 12.12
CA VAL A 68 26.33 -31.79 11.72
C VAL A 68 26.61 -30.95 10.46
N LEU A 69 25.67 -30.92 9.51
CA LEU A 69 25.78 -30.08 8.31
C LEU A 69 25.65 -28.59 8.65
N TYR A 70 24.77 -28.20 9.58
CA TYR A 70 24.68 -26.83 10.07
C TYR A 70 25.97 -26.37 10.74
N ASP A 71 26.53 -27.18 11.65
CA ASP A 71 27.74 -26.84 12.40
C ASP A 71 28.98 -26.82 11.48
N ALA A 72 29.03 -27.66 10.44
CA ALA A 72 30.00 -27.55 9.35
C ALA A 72 29.81 -26.28 8.51
N GLU A 73 28.58 -25.91 8.16
CA GLU A 73 28.28 -24.71 7.36
C GLU A 73 28.69 -23.42 8.09
N ASP A 74 28.56 -23.39 9.42
CA ASP A 74 28.97 -22.27 10.28
C ASP A 74 30.49 -22.21 10.49
N LEU A 75 31.21 -23.34 10.43
CA LEU A 75 32.68 -23.38 10.43
C LEU A 75 33.26 -22.86 9.10
N LEU A 76 32.60 -23.12 7.97
CA LEU A 76 33.02 -22.58 6.67
C LEU A 76 32.76 -21.07 6.58
N ASP A 77 31.70 -20.57 7.22
CA ASP A 77 31.49 -19.13 7.38
C ASP A 77 32.50 -18.51 8.37
N ASP A 78 32.94 -19.23 9.41
CA ASP A 78 34.04 -18.78 10.30
C ASP A 78 35.34 -18.55 9.52
N PHE A 79 35.73 -19.51 8.68
CA PHE A 79 36.90 -19.42 7.81
C PHE A 79 36.77 -18.25 6.82
N SER A 80 35.63 -18.18 6.10
CA SER A 80 35.39 -17.15 5.08
C SER A 80 35.44 -15.74 5.68
N THR A 81 34.86 -15.55 6.87
CA THR A 81 34.90 -14.27 7.61
C THR A 81 36.32 -13.83 7.94
N GLU A 82 37.19 -14.76 8.35
CA GLU A 82 38.58 -14.45 8.70
C GLU A 82 39.45 -14.18 7.45
N VAL A 83 39.21 -14.88 6.34
CA VAL A 83 39.83 -14.56 5.04
C VAL A 83 39.44 -13.14 4.59
N LEU A 84 38.17 -12.80 4.69
CA LEU A 84 37.66 -11.46 4.37
C LEU A 84 38.29 -10.38 5.26
N ARG A 85 38.37 -10.58 6.59
CA ARG A 85 39.06 -9.67 7.52
C ARG A 85 40.53 -9.45 7.18
N ARG A 86 41.25 -10.48 6.71
CA ARG A 86 42.66 -10.33 6.31
C ARG A 86 42.81 -9.64 4.95
N LYS A 87 41.90 -9.87 4.00
CA LYS A 87 41.83 -9.08 2.76
C LYS A 87 41.61 -7.60 3.08
N GLN A 88 40.65 -7.26 3.95
CA GLN A 88 40.43 -5.89 4.47
C GLN A 88 41.66 -5.24 5.14
N GLN A 89 42.58 -6.04 5.71
CA GLN A 89 43.83 -5.55 6.32
C GLN A 89 44.99 -5.44 5.30
N MET A 90 44.90 -6.10 4.15
CA MET A 90 45.92 -6.11 3.09
C MET A 90 45.62 -5.12 1.96
N ASP A 91 44.34 -4.82 1.69
CA ASP A 91 43.85 -3.98 0.59
C ASP A 91 44.14 -2.46 0.71
N ILE A 92 45.17 -2.10 1.47
CA ILE A 92 45.75 -0.74 1.47
C ILE A 92 46.39 -0.41 0.10
N ASN A 93 46.54 -1.39 -0.82
CA ASN A 93 47.25 -1.26 -2.10
C ASN A 93 46.50 -1.72 -3.38
N GLY A 94 45.16 -1.68 -3.41
CA GLY A 94 44.40 -1.13 -4.56
C GLY A 94 43.98 -1.98 -5.79
N VAL A 95 43.00 -1.38 -6.49
CA VAL A 95 42.42 -1.67 -7.83
C VAL A 95 41.32 -2.75 -7.92
N VAL A 96 40.19 -2.35 -8.50
CA VAL A 96 38.97 -3.15 -8.78
C VAL A 96 38.71 -3.15 -10.29
N ASN A 97 38.13 -4.23 -10.84
CA ASN A 97 37.75 -4.35 -12.26
C ASN A 97 36.22 -4.23 -12.49
N GLU A 98 35.84 -3.87 -13.72
CA GLU A 98 34.50 -3.36 -14.09
C GLU A 98 33.48 -4.43 -14.54
N ALA A 99 32.18 -4.10 -14.47
CA ALA A 99 31.08 -4.75 -15.20
C ALA A 99 29.89 -3.76 -15.39
N ARG A 100 29.11 -3.90 -16.47
CA ARG A 100 28.03 -2.99 -16.93
C ARG A 100 26.63 -3.66 -17.06
N PRO A 101 25.51 -2.90 -17.13
CA PRO A 101 24.17 -3.35 -16.67
C PRO A 101 23.01 -3.30 -17.72
N VAL A 102 21.79 -3.75 -17.34
CA VAL A 102 20.41 -3.50 -17.94
C VAL A 102 19.34 -4.35 -17.17
N ASP A 103 18.10 -3.95 -16.76
CA ASP A 103 17.44 -2.62 -16.60
C ASP A 103 16.25 -2.52 -15.55
N PRO A 104 15.10 -3.25 -15.64
CA PRO A 104 13.79 -2.63 -15.32
C PRO A 104 12.86 -3.30 -14.26
N VAL A 105 11.84 -2.67 -13.60
CA VAL A 105 11.52 -1.24 -13.25
C VAL A 105 10.22 -1.09 -12.36
N ALA A 106 10.13 -0.23 -11.31
CA ALA A 106 8.90 0.05 -10.48
C ALA A 106 8.93 1.31 -9.55
N ALA A 107 7.82 2.02 -9.18
CA ALA A 107 6.94 1.67 -8.04
C ALA A 107 5.82 2.71 -7.65
N ASN A 108 4.58 2.29 -7.34
CA ASN A 108 3.55 2.79 -6.36
C ASN A 108 2.10 2.31 -6.69
N LYS A 109 1.08 2.32 -5.81
CA LYS A 109 0.97 2.00 -4.36
C LYS A 109 -0.53 1.91 -4.02
N ASP A 110 -0.94 0.98 -3.16
CA ASP A 110 -1.81 1.28 -2.00
C ASP A 110 -1.95 0.10 -1.00
N TRP A 111 -2.78 0.30 0.03
CA TRP A 111 -2.68 -0.29 1.39
C TRP A 111 -3.31 -1.69 1.56
N ARG A 112 -3.60 -2.11 2.81
CA ARG A 112 -3.64 -3.54 3.25
C ARG A 112 -5.05 -4.09 3.53
N GLN A 113 -5.34 -5.30 3.02
CA GLN A 113 -5.98 -6.45 3.70
C GLN A 113 -5.95 -7.66 2.73
N THR A 114 -6.72 -8.74 2.94
CA THR A 114 -7.26 -9.51 1.79
C THR A 114 -8.14 -8.54 1.00
N HIS A 115 -7.67 -8.07 -0.15
CA HIS A 115 -8.43 -7.09 -0.93
C HIS A 115 -9.74 -7.70 -1.46
N SER A 116 -10.75 -6.87 -1.68
CA SER A 116 -11.97 -7.29 -2.37
C SER A 116 -11.71 -7.69 -3.84
N SER A 117 -10.61 -7.26 -4.47
CA SER A 117 -10.38 -7.50 -5.89
C SER A 117 -10.17 -8.99 -6.24
N VAL A 118 -10.83 -9.40 -7.32
CA VAL A 118 -10.88 -10.76 -7.83
C VAL A 118 -9.53 -11.14 -8.49
N PRO A 119 -9.02 -12.38 -8.32
CA PRO A 119 -7.78 -12.84 -8.97
C PRO A 119 -7.85 -12.83 -10.51
N ASP A 120 -6.71 -12.60 -11.18
CA ASP A 120 -6.57 -12.52 -12.65
C ASP A 120 -7.18 -13.70 -13.45
N VAL A 121 -7.30 -14.88 -12.82
CA VAL A 121 -7.87 -16.09 -13.44
C VAL A 121 -8.78 -16.79 -12.44
N VAL A 122 -10.10 -16.59 -12.62
CA VAL A 122 -11.17 -17.37 -11.98
C VAL A 122 -11.95 -18.12 -13.06
N ILE A 123 -12.40 -19.34 -12.75
CA ILE A 123 -13.14 -20.23 -13.63
C ILE A 123 -14.20 -20.96 -12.79
N GLY A 124 -15.40 -21.16 -13.34
CA GLY A 124 -16.41 -22.08 -12.80
C GLY A 124 -17.06 -21.68 -11.47
N ARG A 125 -17.20 -20.37 -11.19
CA ARG A 125 -17.81 -19.87 -9.94
C ARG A 125 -19.04 -18.98 -10.12
N GLU A 126 -19.51 -18.75 -11.34
CA GLU A 126 -20.69 -17.90 -11.59
C GLU A 126 -22.00 -18.53 -11.05
N GLY A 127 -22.08 -19.87 -11.00
CA GLY A 127 -23.20 -20.58 -10.38
C GLY A 127 -23.27 -20.40 -8.86
N ASP A 128 -22.16 -20.68 -8.15
CA ASP A 128 -22.05 -20.42 -6.70
C ASP A 128 -22.36 -18.96 -6.37
N LYS A 129 -21.74 -18.04 -7.12
CA LYS A 129 -21.92 -16.59 -7.00
C LYS A 129 -23.40 -16.21 -7.14
N GLN A 130 -24.10 -16.65 -8.19
CA GLN A 130 -25.50 -16.29 -8.40
C GLN A 130 -26.40 -16.88 -7.31
N MET A 131 -26.19 -18.12 -6.87
CA MET A 131 -26.95 -18.72 -5.76
C MET A 131 -26.81 -17.92 -4.46
N ILE A 132 -25.61 -17.45 -4.13
CA ILE A 132 -25.37 -16.66 -2.91
C ILE A 132 -25.89 -15.22 -3.07
N ILE A 133 -25.80 -14.62 -4.26
CA ILE A 133 -26.47 -13.34 -4.56
C ILE A 133 -27.99 -13.48 -4.35
N ASP A 134 -28.61 -14.55 -4.86
CA ASP A 134 -30.04 -14.80 -4.68
C ASP A 134 -30.39 -14.96 -3.18
N MET A 135 -29.58 -15.71 -2.41
CA MET A 135 -29.76 -15.84 -0.95
C MET A 135 -29.61 -14.51 -0.19
N LEU A 136 -28.72 -13.62 -0.61
CA LEU A 136 -28.54 -12.30 0.02
C LEU A 136 -29.72 -11.36 -0.29
N LEU A 137 -30.24 -11.42 -1.51
CA LEU A 137 -31.32 -10.55 -2.01
C LEU A 137 -32.74 -11.05 -1.66
N LEU A 138 -32.89 -12.25 -1.07
CA LEU A 138 -34.18 -12.75 -0.61
C LEU A 138 -34.83 -11.85 0.45
N SER A 139 -36.09 -11.48 0.21
CA SER A 139 -36.96 -10.74 1.13
C SER A 139 -37.99 -11.69 1.76
N GLY A 140 -38.09 -11.69 3.09
CA GLY A 140 -39.03 -12.54 3.85
C GLY A 140 -38.54 -13.11 5.18
N ASN A 141 -37.24 -13.02 5.49
CA ASN A 141 -36.72 -13.43 6.81
C ASN A 141 -37.14 -12.44 7.92
N LYS A 142 -37.39 -12.96 9.13
CA LYS A 142 -37.79 -12.16 10.31
C LYS A 142 -36.62 -11.62 11.14
N GLU A 143 -35.39 -12.01 10.83
CA GLU A 143 -34.19 -11.53 11.52
C GLU A 143 -33.69 -10.21 10.89
N LYS A 144 -33.41 -9.20 11.72
CA LYS A 144 -32.96 -7.86 11.28
C LYS A 144 -31.70 -7.92 10.42
N VAL A 145 -30.77 -8.79 10.81
CA VAL A 145 -29.53 -9.13 10.10
C VAL A 145 -29.60 -10.61 9.74
N VAL A 146 -29.33 -10.96 8.48
CA VAL A 146 -29.27 -12.36 8.02
C VAL A 146 -27.84 -12.76 7.71
N VAL A 147 -27.37 -13.88 8.27
CA VAL A 147 -26.02 -14.38 8.08
C VAL A 147 -26.01 -15.56 7.11
N VAL A 148 -25.16 -15.47 6.08
CA VAL A 148 -25.01 -16.44 4.98
C VAL A 148 -23.59 -17.01 4.97
N PRO A 149 -23.35 -18.19 5.58
CA PRO A 149 -22.02 -18.78 5.64
C PRO A 149 -21.67 -19.56 4.36
N ILE A 150 -20.51 -19.29 3.78
CA ILE A 150 -19.87 -20.07 2.71
C ILE A 150 -18.87 -21.02 3.37
N VAL A 151 -19.11 -22.33 3.27
CA VAL A 151 -18.32 -23.36 3.96
C VAL A 151 -17.67 -24.34 2.97
N GLY A 152 -16.47 -24.80 3.30
CA GLY A 152 -15.72 -25.77 2.51
C GLY A 152 -14.25 -25.81 2.91
N ILE A 153 -13.55 -26.89 2.56
CA ILE A 153 -12.11 -27.06 2.86
C ILE A 153 -11.25 -25.89 2.34
N GLY A 154 -10.04 -25.74 2.88
CA GLY A 154 -9.10 -24.72 2.43
C GLY A 154 -8.75 -24.88 0.94
N GLY A 155 -8.31 -23.82 0.28
CA GLY A 155 -7.94 -23.87 -1.15
C GLY A 155 -9.10 -24.03 -2.16
N LEU A 156 -10.36 -24.18 -1.72
CA LEU A 156 -11.53 -24.27 -2.61
C LEU A 156 -11.92 -22.94 -3.32
N GLY A 157 -11.39 -21.80 -2.85
CA GLY A 157 -11.71 -20.48 -3.38
C GLY A 157 -12.91 -19.79 -2.74
N LYS A 158 -13.22 -20.03 -1.45
CA LYS A 158 -14.30 -19.35 -0.71
C LYS A 158 -14.17 -17.82 -0.75
N THR A 159 -13.01 -17.31 -0.35
CA THR A 159 -12.62 -15.90 -0.47
C THR A 159 -12.84 -15.37 -1.88
N THR A 160 -12.49 -16.15 -2.91
CA THR A 160 -12.70 -15.78 -4.32
C THR A 160 -14.17 -15.68 -4.72
N VAL A 161 -15.04 -16.55 -4.18
CA VAL A 161 -16.50 -16.44 -4.37
C VAL A 161 -17.04 -15.23 -3.62
N ALA A 162 -16.60 -14.98 -2.37
CA ALA A 162 -16.98 -13.79 -1.63
C ALA A 162 -16.51 -12.50 -2.33
N GLN A 163 -15.31 -12.46 -2.92
CA GLN A 163 -14.81 -11.38 -3.77
C GLN A 163 -15.69 -11.18 -5.02
N LEU A 164 -16.09 -12.26 -5.71
CA LEU A 164 -17.00 -12.19 -6.87
C LEU A 164 -18.39 -11.64 -6.52
N ILE A 165 -18.90 -11.93 -5.31
CA ILE A 165 -20.17 -11.43 -4.81
C ILE A 165 -20.04 -9.97 -4.37
N TYR A 166 -18.98 -9.64 -3.63
CA TYR A 166 -18.73 -8.29 -3.11
C TYR A 166 -18.67 -7.25 -4.22
N ASN A 167 -17.99 -7.54 -5.34
CA ASN A 167 -17.88 -6.62 -6.47
C ASN A 167 -19.01 -6.79 -7.50
N ASP A 168 -20.07 -7.57 -7.24
CA ASP A 168 -21.18 -7.68 -8.20
C ASP A 168 -22.06 -6.42 -8.18
N ASN A 169 -22.39 -5.92 -9.37
CA ASN A 169 -23.20 -4.71 -9.54
C ASN A 169 -24.58 -4.80 -8.86
N LYS A 170 -25.19 -5.99 -8.79
CA LYS A 170 -26.46 -6.20 -8.07
C LYS A 170 -26.28 -5.91 -6.58
N ILE A 171 -25.23 -6.48 -5.99
CA ILE A 171 -24.90 -6.34 -4.57
C ILE A 171 -24.54 -4.89 -4.23
N GLN A 172 -23.65 -4.26 -5.00
CA GLN A 172 -23.27 -2.85 -4.84
C GLN A 172 -24.44 -1.87 -5.08
N SER A 173 -25.53 -2.31 -5.73
CA SER A 173 -26.76 -1.51 -5.92
C SER A 173 -27.83 -1.72 -4.85
N HIS A 174 -27.71 -2.76 -4.01
CA HIS A 174 -28.75 -3.17 -3.05
C HIS A 174 -28.41 -2.82 -1.58
N PHE A 175 -27.13 -2.80 -1.23
CA PHE A 175 -26.67 -2.42 0.11
C PHE A 175 -26.19 -0.98 0.12
N ASP A 176 -26.61 -0.22 1.13
CA ASP A 176 -26.27 1.20 1.26
C ASP A 176 -24.78 1.40 1.61
N CYS A 177 -24.13 0.34 2.12
CA CYS A 177 -22.68 0.24 2.26
C CYS A 177 -22.21 -1.22 2.28
N THR A 178 -20.98 -1.46 1.81
CA THR A 178 -20.34 -2.78 1.79
C THR A 178 -18.94 -2.70 2.42
N HIS A 179 -18.60 -3.65 3.30
CA HIS A 179 -17.35 -3.67 4.06
C HIS A 179 -16.75 -5.08 4.14
N TRP A 180 -15.42 -5.15 4.20
CA TRP A 180 -14.67 -6.41 4.22
C TRP A 180 -13.73 -6.46 5.41
N VAL A 181 -13.80 -7.52 6.21
CA VAL A 181 -12.93 -7.75 7.36
C VAL A 181 -12.39 -9.19 7.30
N CYS A 182 -11.06 -9.31 7.18
CA CYS A 182 -10.35 -10.56 7.43
C CYS A 182 -10.33 -10.86 8.94
N VAL A 183 -10.58 -12.10 9.33
CA VAL A 183 -10.76 -12.50 10.74
C VAL A 183 -9.56 -13.31 11.25
N SER A 184 -8.87 -12.78 12.26
CA SER A 184 -7.73 -13.47 12.91
C SER A 184 -8.15 -14.77 13.61
N GLU A 185 -7.22 -15.73 13.74
CA GLU A 185 -7.42 -16.99 14.47
C GLU A 185 -7.98 -16.77 15.89
N THR A 186 -7.56 -15.68 16.56
CA THR A 186 -8.23 -15.19 17.77
C THR A 186 -9.45 -14.33 17.43
N PHE A 187 -10.65 -14.86 17.61
CA PHE A 187 -11.90 -14.08 17.53
C PHE A 187 -12.20 -13.44 18.89
N ASP A 188 -12.13 -12.12 18.97
CA ASP A 188 -12.58 -11.35 20.13
C ASP A 188 -13.61 -10.28 19.71
N PRO A 189 -14.76 -10.16 20.39
CA PRO A 189 -15.81 -9.20 19.98
C PRO A 189 -15.37 -7.73 19.97
N LYS A 190 -14.43 -7.30 20.82
CA LYS A 190 -13.92 -5.92 20.84
C LYS A 190 -13.01 -5.68 19.64
N VAL A 191 -12.09 -6.60 19.37
CA VAL A 191 -11.22 -6.55 18.17
C VAL A 191 -12.07 -6.58 16.89
N MET A 192 -13.10 -7.43 16.84
CA MET A 192 -14.01 -7.52 15.69
C MET A 192 -14.80 -6.23 15.46
N VAL A 193 -15.41 -5.65 16.50
CA VAL A 193 -16.13 -4.36 16.40
C VAL A 193 -15.17 -3.25 15.94
N LYS A 194 -13.93 -3.23 16.45
CA LYS A 194 -12.90 -2.28 16.03
C LYS A 194 -12.51 -2.45 14.56
N ASN A 195 -12.23 -3.68 14.11
CA ASN A 195 -11.83 -3.96 12.72
C ASN A 195 -12.94 -3.59 11.72
N VAL A 196 -14.21 -3.80 12.09
CA VAL A 196 -15.37 -3.33 11.31
C VAL A 196 -15.40 -1.79 11.27
N LEU A 197 -15.18 -1.11 12.40
CA LEU A 197 -15.09 0.35 12.46
C LEU A 197 -13.97 0.92 11.59
N GLU A 198 -12.75 0.36 11.65
CA GLU A 198 -11.63 0.77 10.78
C GLU A 198 -11.95 0.52 9.29
N SER A 199 -12.63 -0.57 8.96
CA SER A 199 -13.11 -0.86 7.59
C SER A 199 -14.23 0.07 7.12
N ILE A 200 -14.92 0.78 8.03
CA ILE A 200 -15.96 1.76 7.71
C ILE A 200 -15.36 3.16 7.56
N THR A 201 -14.53 3.58 8.52
CA THR A 201 -13.95 4.93 8.55
C THR A 201 -12.77 5.13 7.60
N GLN A 202 -12.15 4.04 7.13
CA GLN A 202 -10.86 4.04 6.39
C GLN A 202 -9.71 4.73 7.17
N GLN A 203 -9.86 4.83 8.49
CA GLN A 203 -8.90 5.42 9.40
C GLN A 203 -8.62 4.45 10.55
N LYS A 204 -7.47 4.60 11.21
CA LYS A 204 -7.18 3.83 12.43
C LYS A 204 -8.02 4.37 13.59
N VAL A 205 -8.63 3.46 14.32
CA VAL A 205 -9.52 3.81 15.44
C VAL A 205 -8.75 3.63 16.75
N GLU A 206 -8.85 4.61 17.64
CA GLU A 206 -8.28 4.50 18.97
C GLU A 206 -8.95 3.36 19.75
N ASP A 207 -8.19 2.74 20.66
CA ASP A 207 -8.63 1.50 21.28
C ASP A 207 -9.43 1.75 22.56
N LEU A 208 -10.66 2.19 22.33
CA LEU A 208 -11.59 2.62 23.36
C LEU A 208 -12.25 1.42 24.06
N ALA A 209 -13.01 1.68 25.13
CA ALA A 209 -13.81 0.65 25.78
C ALA A 209 -14.83 0.03 24.80
N LEU A 210 -15.21 -1.23 25.01
CA LEU A 210 -16.14 -1.95 24.11
C LEU A 210 -17.48 -1.22 23.93
N ASN A 211 -17.97 -0.54 24.97
CA ASN A 211 -19.19 0.26 24.89
C ASN A 211 -18.99 1.44 23.91
N THR A 212 -17.94 2.24 24.12
CA THR A 212 -17.59 3.36 23.22
C THR A 212 -17.37 2.91 21.77
N LEU A 213 -16.73 1.75 21.55
CA LEU A 213 -16.57 1.16 20.22
C LEU A 213 -17.90 0.66 19.64
N LYS A 214 -18.80 0.08 20.44
CA LYS A 214 -20.18 -0.24 20.03
C LYS A 214 -20.93 1.03 19.62
N ASP A 215 -20.85 2.09 20.42
CA ASP A 215 -21.63 3.31 20.21
C ASP A 215 -21.11 4.09 19.00
N LEU A 216 -19.79 4.09 18.77
CA LEU A 216 -19.17 4.54 17.52
C LEU A 216 -19.60 3.69 16.32
N LEU A 217 -19.58 2.35 16.42
CA LEU A 217 -20.02 1.46 15.34
C LEU A 217 -21.48 1.76 14.99
N HIS A 218 -22.34 1.84 16.01
CA HIS A 218 -23.76 2.16 15.89
C HIS A 218 -23.96 3.50 15.19
N LYS A 219 -23.22 4.56 15.56
CA LYS A 219 -23.27 5.87 14.89
C LYS A 219 -23.02 5.77 13.37
N HIS A 220 -22.17 4.86 12.92
CA HIS A 220 -21.84 4.72 11.49
C HIS A 220 -22.77 3.79 10.70
N ILE A 221 -23.27 2.70 11.32
CA ILE A 221 -24.10 1.67 10.64
C ILE A 221 -25.61 1.87 10.82
N LYS A 222 -26.03 2.74 11.74
CA LYS A 222 -27.43 3.08 12.00
C LYS A 222 -28.15 3.43 10.70
N ASN A 223 -29.34 2.84 10.52
CA ASN A 223 -30.26 3.04 9.40
C ASN A 223 -29.72 2.62 8.01
N LYS A 224 -28.54 2.01 7.90
CA LYS A 224 -27.98 1.51 6.62
C LYS A 224 -28.13 0.00 6.51
N ARG A 225 -28.57 -0.50 5.35
CA ARG A 225 -28.50 -1.93 4.99
C ARG A 225 -27.07 -2.26 4.62
N LEU A 226 -26.32 -2.77 5.58
CA LEU A 226 -24.90 -3.04 5.44
C LEU A 226 -24.68 -4.50 4.98
N LEU A 227 -23.81 -4.72 4.00
CA LEU A 227 -23.21 -6.03 3.74
C LEU A 227 -21.81 -6.08 4.34
N LEU A 228 -21.63 -6.97 5.33
CA LEU A 228 -20.32 -7.24 5.94
C LEU A 228 -19.80 -8.60 5.44
N VAL A 229 -18.59 -8.64 4.89
CA VAL A 229 -17.86 -9.90 4.67
C VAL A 229 -16.90 -10.13 5.83
N LEU A 230 -17.05 -11.27 6.50
CA LEU A 230 -16.12 -11.81 7.48
C LEU A 230 -15.38 -12.99 6.85
N ASP A 231 -14.16 -12.76 6.39
CA ASP A 231 -13.39 -13.78 5.66
C ASP A 231 -12.55 -14.66 6.61
N ASP A 232 -12.67 -15.97 6.39
CA ASP A 232 -12.04 -17.10 7.08
C ASP A 232 -12.19 -17.10 8.61
N VAL A 233 -13.45 -17.15 9.08
CA VAL A 233 -13.80 -17.27 10.51
C VAL A 233 -13.51 -18.68 11.04
N TRP A 234 -12.70 -18.77 12.10
CA TRP A 234 -12.26 -20.04 12.72
C TRP A 234 -12.92 -20.38 14.06
N ASN A 235 -13.53 -19.42 14.74
CA ASN A 235 -13.91 -19.54 16.15
C ASN A 235 -15.21 -20.34 16.36
N GLU A 236 -15.12 -21.40 17.18
CA GLU A 236 -16.26 -22.23 17.62
C GLU A 236 -16.91 -21.76 18.94
N ASP A 237 -16.40 -20.68 19.56
CA ASP A 237 -16.99 -20.08 20.77
C ASP A 237 -18.29 -19.33 20.42
N THR A 238 -19.42 -19.98 20.69
CA THR A 238 -20.75 -19.44 20.46
C THR A 238 -21.07 -18.20 21.30
N GLU A 239 -20.55 -18.07 22.53
CA GLU A 239 -20.81 -16.90 23.37
C GLU A 239 -20.15 -15.64 22.79
N LYS A 240 -18.92 -15.76 22.30
CA LYS A 240 -18.25 -14.66 21.60
C LYS A 240 -18.96 -14.29 20.30
N TRP A 241 -19.43 -15.28 19.52
CA TRP A 241 -20.22 -15.01 18.32
C TRP A 241 -21.53 -14.28 18.65
N VAL A 242 -22.31 -14.81 19.61
CA VAL A 242 -23.57 -14.20 20.08
C VAL A 242 -23.32 -12.78 20.60
N ARG A 243 -22.23 -12.53 21.33
CA ARG A 243 -21.86 -11.18 21.80
C ARG A 243 -21.54 -10.24 20.65
N PHE A 244 -20.79 -10.69 19.63
CA PHE A 244 -20.48 -9.88 18.46
C PHE A 244 -21.74 -9.57 17.63
N ILE A 245 -22.54 -10.58 17.29
CA ILE A 245 -23.74 -10.39 16.45
C ILE A 245 -24.81 -9.57 17.18
N ASN A 246 -24.95 -9.69 18.51
CA ASN A 246 -25.84 -8.82 19.29
C ASN A 246 -25.38 -7.35 19.26
N ILE A 247 -24.06 -7.09 19.30
CA ILE A 247 -23.53 -5.72 19.14
C ILE A 247 -23.78 -5.21 17.72
N PHE A 248 -23.55 -6.01 16.69
CA PHE A 248 -23.78 -5.61 15.29
C PHE A 248 -25.27 -5.37 14.99
N SER A 249 -26.12 -6.37 15.26
CA SER A 249 -27.56 -6.36 14.94
C SER A 249 -28.40 -5.35 15.74
N SER A 250 -27.90 -4.88 16.89
CA SER A 250 -28.55 -3.76 17.61
C SER A 250 -28.31 -2.40 16.96
N GLY A 251 -27.27 -2.25 16.12
CA GLY A 251 -26.99 -1.03 15.37
C GLY A 251 -27.45 -1.08 13.90
N ALA A 252 -27.35 -2.24 13.25
CA ALA A 252 -27.65 -2.41 11.83
C ALA A 252 -29.15 -2.22 11.48
N ALA A 253 -29.46 -1.84 10.23
CA ALA A 253 -30.83 -1.76 9.73
C ALA A 253 -31.39 -3.12 9.31
N GLU A 254 -32.72 -3.24 9.26
CA GLU A 254 -33.38 -4.43 8.70
C GLU A 254 -33.02 -4.61 7.22
N GLY A 255 -32.72 -5.85 6.83
CA GLY A 255 -32.24 -6.16 5.48
C GLY A 255 -30.70 -6.20 5.36
N SER A 256 -29.96 -5.82 6.41
CA SER A 256 -28.50 -6.01 6.46
C SER A 256 -28.13 -7.50 6.37
N ARG A 257 -26.91 -7.77 5.89
CA ARG A 257 -26.41 -9.13 5.65
C ARG A 257 -24.97 -9.28 6.14
N ILE A 258 -24.61 -10.49 6.58
CA ILE A 258 -23.22 -10.88 6.80
C ILE A 258 -22.91 -12.12 5.95
N VAL A 259 -21.87 -12.05 5.12
CA VAL A 259 -21.27 -13.23 4.50
C VAL A 259 -20.10 -13.68 5.37
N VAL A 260 -20.17 -14.91 5.87
CA VAL A 260 -19.07 -15.54 6.62
C VAL A 260 -18.39 -16.55 5.72
N THR A 261 -17.07 -16.50 5.51
CA THR A 261 -16.37 -17.65 4.92
C THR A 261 -15.70 -18.46 6.02
N THR A 262 -15.76 -19.79 5.95
CA THR A 262 -15.15 -20.65 6.97
C THR A 262 -14.78 -22.04 6.44
N ARG A 263 -13.80 -22.68 7.09
CA ARG A 263 -13.39 -24.07 6.82
C ARG A 263 -14.18 -25.08 7.64
N LEU A 264 -14.89 -24.64 8.67
CA LEU A 264 -15.48 -25.50 9.69
C LEU A 264 -17.01 -25.53 9.57
N ARG A 265 -17.56 -26.74 9.34
CA ARG A 265 -19.03 -26.98 9.34
C ARG A 265 -19.70 -26.64 10.67
N ILE A 266 -18.95 -26.65 11.79
CA ILE A 266 -19.43 -26.24 13.11
C ILE A 266 -19.61 -24.72 13.14
N VAL A 267 -18.57 -23.95 12.82
CA VAL A 267 -18.62 -22.48 12.71
C VAL A 267 -19.70 -22.04 11.70
N ALA A 268 -19.82 -22.72 10.56
CA ALA A 268 -20.86 -22.42 9.58
C ALA A 268 -22.28 -22.59 10.14
N LYS A 269 -22.54 -23.63 10.95
CA LYS A 269 -23.85 -23.82 11.61
C LYS A 269 -24.07 -22.88 12.80
N MET A 270 -23.01 -22.52 13.51
CA MET A 270 -23.03 -21.56 14.62
C MET A 270 -23.27 -20.12 14.16
N THR A 271 -22.79 -19.76 12.97
CA THR A 271 -22.89 -18.41 12.41
C THR A 271 -24.17 -18.17 11.60
N ALA A 272 -24.83 -19.22 11.11
CA ALA A 272 -26.05 -19.09 10.29
C ALA A 272 -27.26 -18.53 11.06
N THR A 273 -28.06 -17.71 10.37
CA THR A 273 -29.46 -17.38 10.71
C THR A 273 -30.32 -18.65 10.78
N GLU A 274 -31.36 -18.68 11.62
CA GLU A 274 -32.10 -19.92 11.99
C GLU A 274 -32.83 -20.62 10.82
N MET A 275 -32.92 -19.95 9.65
CA MET A 275 -33.49 -20.52 8.41
C MET A 275 -32.51 -20.57 7.22
N ILE A 276 -31.23 -20.17 7.38
CA ILE A 276 -30.23 -20.23 6.31
C ILE A 276 -29.44 -21.53 6.39
N VAL A 277 -29.44 -22.30 5.29
CA VAL A 277 -28.53 -23.43 5.12
C VAL A 277 -27.17 -22.89 4.64
N PRO A 278 -26.03 -23.18 5.31
CA PRO A 278 -24.72 -22.78 4.82
C PRO A 278 -24.43 -23.28 3.40
N HIS A 279 -23.89 -22.41 2.55
CA HIS A 279 -23.51 -22.77 1.18
C HIS A 279 -22.25 -23.64 1.19
N GLU A 280 -22.43 -24.94 1.01
CA GLU A 280 -21.31 -25.88 0.89
C GLU A 280 -20.66 -25.76 -0.49
N LEU A 281 -19.58 -24.98 -0.57
CA LEU A 281 -18.86 -24.71 -1.81
C LEU A 281 -18.23 -25.99 -2.35
N GLN A 282 -18.64 -26.41 -3.55
CA GLN A 282 -18.17 -27.65 -4.18
C GLN A 282 -16.83 -27.47 -4.91
N GLY A 283 -16.16 -28.57 -5.25
CA GLY A 283 -15.06 -28.58 -6.21
C GLY A 283 -15.54 -28.18 -7.62
N LEU A 284 -14.63 -27.65 -8.44
CA LEU A 284 -14.87 -27.39 -9.86
C LEU A 284 -15.18 -28.68 -10.63
N SER A 285 -16.01 -28.61 -11.68
CA SER A 285 -16.25 -29.76 -12.56
C SER A 285 -14.97 -30.21 -13.29
N GLU A 286 -14.97 -31.40 -13.91
CA GLU A 286 -13.80 -31.87 -14.69
C GLU A 286 -13.39 -30.88 -15.81
N LEU A 287 -14.36 -30.21 -16.44
CA LEU A 287 -14.11 -29.27 -17.54
C LEU A 287 -13.49 -27.97 -17.05
N GLU A 288 -14.02 -27.41 -15.96
CA GLU A 288 -13.51 -26.19 -15.33
C GLU A 288 -12.14 -26.43 -14.69
N SER A 289 -11.98 -27.60 -14.05
CA SER A 289 -10.71 -28.06 -13.49
C SER A 289 -9.65 -28.21 -14.58
N TRP A 290 -10.01 -28.82 -15.72
CA TRP A 290 -9.10 -28.94 -16.86
C TRP A 290 -8.72 -27.56 -17.42
N SER A 291 -9.68 -26.65 -17.61
CA SER A 291 -9.39 -25.30 -18.12
C SER A 291 -8.50 -24.49 -17.17
N LEU A 292 -8.63 -24.69 -15.85
CA LEU A 292 -7.75 -24.09 -14.85
C LEU A 292 -6.35 -24.73 -14.88
N PHE A 293 -6.24 -26.05 -15.02
CA PHE A 293 -4.97 -26.74 -15.16
C PHE A 293 -4.22 -26.31 -16.43
N GLU A 294 -4.91 -26.26 -17.57
CA GLU A 294 -4.38 -25.95 -18.90
C GLU A 294 -3.71 -24.56 -18.95
N LYS A 295 -4.34 -23.55 -18.32
CA LYS A 295 -3.77 -22.20 -18.17
C LYS A 295 -2.54 -22.13 -17.27
N MET A 296 -2.39 -23.05 -16.32
CA MET A 296 -1.28 -23.07 -15.35
C MET A 296 -0.11 -23.94 -15.80
N ALA A 297 -0.39 -25.03 -16.52
CA ALA A 297 0.59 -26.01 -16.96
C ALA A 297 1.32 -25.62 -18.25
N PHE A 298 0.63 -24.98 -19.21
CA PHE A 298 1.18 -24.72 -20.54
C PHE A 298 1.45 -23.24 -20.78
N LYS A 299 2.73 -22.88 -20.92
CA LYS A 299 3.16 -21.51 -21.27
C LYS A 299 2.63 -21.15 -22.66
N GLY A 300 1.66 -20.23 -22.72
CA GLY A 300 0.94 -19.87 -23.94
C GLY A 300 -0.40 -20.59 -24.16
N GLY A 301 -0.84 -21.44 -23.22
CA GLY A 301 -2.20 -22.02 -23.21
C GLY A 301 -2.45 -23.15 -24.23
N VAL A 302 -1.40 -23.77 -24.77
CA VAL A 302 -1.51 -24.90 -25.72
C VAL A 302 -0.61 -26.05 -25.27
N ALA A 303 -1.17 -27.26 -25.16
CA ALA A 303 -0.41 -28.44 -24.74
C ALA A 303 0.58 -28.91 -25.83
N PRO A 304 1.80 -29.38 -25.47
CA PRO A 304 2.81 -29.84 -26.44
C PRO A 304 2.41 -31.07 -27.28
N GLY A 305 1.38 -31.82 -26.87
CA GLY A 305 0.88 -32.99 -27.59
C GLY A 305 -0.25 -33.71 -26.83
N PRO A 306 -0.97 -34.64 -27.49
CA PRO A 306 -2.17 -35.28 -26.93
C PRO A 306 -1.88 -36.08 -25.65
N ARG A 307 -0.67 -36.61 -25.51
CA ARG A 307 -0.25 -37.40 -24.35
C ARG A 307 -0.06 -36.57 -23.07
N TYR A 308 0.38 -35.32 -23.20
CA TYR A 308 0.38 -34.35 -22.09
C TYR A 308 -1.04 -33.97 -21.65
N ILE A 309 -2.01 -33.94 -22.59
CA ILE A 309 -3.43 -33.72 -22.28
C ILE A 309 -4.00 -34.92 -21.51
N GLU A 310 -3.65 -36.15 -21.91
CA GLU A 310 -4.05 -37.38 -21.23
C GLU A 310 -3.54 -37.41 -19.77
N ILE A 311 -2.23 -37.32 -19.56
CA ILE A 311 -1.61 -37.34 -18.23
C ILE A 311 -2.10 -36.15 -17.38
N GLY A 312 -2.20 -34.96 -17.99
CA GLY A 312 -2.71 -33.77 -17.33
C GLY A 312 -4.15 -33.92 -16.83
N LYS A 313 -5.04 -34.55 -17.60
CA LYS A 313 -6.41 -34.85 -17.16
C LYS A 313 -6.46 -35.87 -16.03
N GLU A 314 -5.59 -36.88 -16.04
CA GLU A 314 -5.46 -37.83 -14.93
C GLU A 314 -4.96 -37.17 -13.64
N VAL A 315 -4.03 -36.22 -13.72
CA VAL A 315 -3.54 -35.42 -12.58
C VAL A 315 -4.60 -34.43 -12.09
N THR A 316 -5.33 -33.79 -13.01
CA THR A 316 -6.40 -32.83 -12.70
C THR A 316 -7.54 -33.49 -11.95
N ARG A 317 -8.01 -34.66 -12.41
CA ARG A 317 -9.08 -35.44 -11.75
C ARG A 317 -8.75 -35.77 -10.29
N LYS A 318 -7.48 -36.08 -10.01
CA LYS A 318 -6.95 -36.38 -8.67
C LYS A 318 -6.85 -35.16 -7.74
N CYS A 319 -7.06 -33.95 -8.26
CA CYS A 319 -7.14 -32.73 -7.46
C CYS A 319 -8.55 -32.48 -6.91
N CYS A 320 -9.51 -33.38 -7.14
CA CYS A 320 -10.89 -33.35 -6.60
C CYS A 320 -11.63 -32.01 -6.82
N GLY A 321 -11.35 -31.32 -7.93
CA GLY A 321 -11.92 -30.00 -8.24
C GLY A 321 -11.41 -28.84 -7.37
N VAL A 322 -10.41 -29.04 -6.50
CA VAL A 322 -9.89 -28.00 -5.59
C VAL A 322 -8.95 -27.04 -6.34
N PRO A 323 -9.30 -25.75 -6.52
CA PRO A 323 -8.52 -24.82 -7.33
C PRO A 323 -7.06 -24.67 -6.89
N LEU A 324 -6.78 -24.63 -5.59
CA LEU A 324 -5.40 -24.54 -5.10
C LEU A 324 -4.56 -25.77 -5.50
N ALA A 325 -5.11 -26.98 -5.38
CA ALA A 325 -4.44 -28.21 -5.81
C ALA A 325 -4.18 -28.22 -7.32
N ILE A 326 -5.19 -27.85 -8.11
CA ILE A 326 -5.11 -27.78 -9.58
C ILE A 326 -4.03 -26.78 -10.02
N ARG A 327 -4.04 -25.56 -9.46
CA ARG A 327 -3.04 -24.52 -9.76
C ARG A 327 -1.63 -24.95 -9.35
N THR A 328 -1.50 -25.59 -8.20
CA THR A 328 -0.23 -26.10 -7.68
C THR A 328 0.34 -27.21 -8.57
N MET A 329 -0.49 -28.16 -9.02
CA MET A 329 -0.04 -29.25 -9.90
C MET A 329 0.25 -28.79 -11.33
N GLY A 330 -0.55 -27.88 -11.89
CA GLY A 330 -0.25 -27.26 -13.18
C GLY A 330 1.05 -26.44 -13.11
N GLY A 331 1.17 -25.59 -12.10
CA GLY A 331 2.39 -24.81 -11.85
C GLY A 331 3.64 -25.67 -11.62
N LEU A 332 3.52 -26.83 -10.98
CA LEU A 332 4.59 -27.83 -10.86
C LEU A 332 4.98 -28.42 -12.22
N LEU A 333 4.00 -28.89 -13.00
CA LEU A 333 4.23 -29.57 -14.28
C LEU A 333 4.69 -28.62 -15.40
N SER A 334 4.47 -27.32 -15.29
CA SER A 334 5.02 -26.29 -16.19
C SER A 334 6.55 -26.12 -16.14
N PHE A 335 7.23 -26.86 -15.27
CA PHE A 335 8.69 -27.01 -15.19
C PHE A 335 9.17 -28.43 -15.58
N LYS A 336 8.31 -29.26 -16.20
CA LYS A 336 8.64 -30.61 -16.67
C LYS A 336 8.55 -30.68 -18.19
N ASP A 337 9.72 -30.81 -18.81
CA ASP A 337 9.90 -30.71 -20.27
C ASP A 337 9.71 -32.06 -20.99
N THR A 338 9.59 -33.17 -20.24
CA THR A 338 9.49 -34.53 -20.80
C THR A 338 8.25 -35.30 -20.31
N GLU A 339 7.69 -36.15 -21.18
CA GLU A 339 6.55 -37.01 -20.86
C GLU A 339 6.84 -37.92 -19.66
N SER A 340 8.02 -38.55 -19.60
CA SER A 340 8.39 -39.46 -18.53
C SER A 340 8.44 -38.79 -17.16
N GLU A 341 8.75 -37.49 -17.08
CA GLU A 341 8.64 -36.73 -15.83
C GLU A 341 7.18 -36.45 -15.45
N TRP A 342 6.31 -36.17 -16.43
CA TRP A 342 4.86 -36.04 -16.19
C TRP A 342 4.26 -37.35 -15.67
N GLU A 343 4.63 -38.50 -16.26
CA GLU A 343 4.21 -39.82 -15.77
C GLU A 343 4.74 -40.12 -14.37
N ALA A 344 6.01 -39.81 -14.07
CA ALA A 344 6.58 -39.99 -12.74
C ALA A 344 5.89 -39.11 -11.66
N ILE A 345 5.46 -37.90 -12.00
CA ILE A 345 4.66 -37.05 -11.09
C ILE A 345 3.25 -37.64 -10.90
N ARG A 346 2.59 -38.11 -11.97
CA ARG A 346 1.29 -38.82 -11.89
C ARG A 346 1.35 -40.05 -10.99
N GLU A 347 2.43 -40.82 -11.06
CA GLU A 347 2.64 -42.02 -10.25
C GLU A 347 2.94 -41.70 -8.79
N LYS A 348 3.76 -40.70 -8.51
CA LYS A 348 3.95 -40.19 -7.13
C LYS A 348 2.63 -39.71 -6.53
N GLN A 349 1.80 -39.01 -7.30
CA GLN A 349 0.47 -38.57 -6.87
C GLN A 349 -0.47 -39.78 -6.62
N LEU A 350 -0.46 -40.81 -7.46
CA LEU A 350 -1.20 -42.05 -7.21
C LEU A 350 -0.78 -42.71 -5.89
N LEU A 351 0.52 -42.83 -5.65
CA LEU A 351 1.07 -43.43 -4.45
C LEU A 351 0.73 -42.63 -3.19
N SER A 352 0.82 -41.30 -3.21
CA SER A 352 0.44 -40.48 -2.04
C SER A 352 -1.04 -40.60 -1.72
N LEU A 353 -1.92 -40.68 -2.73
CA LEU A 353 -3.36 -40.82 -2.54
C LEU A 353 -3.76 -42.20 -2.00
N TYR A 354 -3.02 -43.26 -2.33
CA TYR A 354 -3.29 -44.62 -1.87
C TYR A 354 -3.07 -44.82 -0.35
N PHE A 355 -2.43 -43.87 0.32
CA PHE A 355 -2.19 -43.88 1.77
C PHE A 355 -2.99 -42.80 2.54
N SER A 356 -3.80 -41.98 1.86
CA SER A 356 -4.65 -40.93 2.45
C SER A 356 -6.13 -41.26 2.29
N GLY A 357 -6.92 -41.14 3.37
CA GLY A 357 -8.33 -41.52 3.41
C GLY A 357 -9.34 -40.36 3.33
N GLN A 358 -8.91 -39.10 3.35
CA GLN A 358 -9.80 -37.93 3.41
C GLN A 358 -9.38 -36.77 2.48
N ASP A 359 -10.33 -35.96 2.01
CA ASP A 359 -10.08 -34.85 1.06
C ASP A 359 -9.12 -33.76 1.58
N SER A 360 -9.06 -33.56 2.90
CA SER A 360 -8.09 -32.70 3.57
C SER A 360 -6.65 -33.22 3.42
N GLU A 361 -6.46 -34.53 3.54
CA GLU A 361 -5.17 -35.21 3.36
C GLU A 361 -4.75 -35.22 1.89
N ILE A 362 -5.69 -35.37 0.95
CA ILE A 362 -5.48 -35.26 -0.50
C ILE A 362 -4.86 -33.90 -0.86
N LEU A 363 -5.40 -32.81 -0.30
CA LEU A 363 -4.88 -31.47 -0.52
C LEU A 363 -3.48 -31.31 0.11
N ALA A 364 -3.31 -31.70 1.38
CA ALA A 364 -2.01 -31.64 2.06
C ALA A 364 -0.91 -32.43 1.32
N ALA A 365 -1.22 -33.64 0.85
CA ALA A 365 -0.34 -34.47 0.04
C ALA A 365 0.00 -33.81 -1.31
N THR A 366 -0.96 -33.12 -1.93
CA THR A 366 -0.75 -32.42 -3.21
C THR A 366 0.16 -31.20 -3.06
N LEU A 367 -0.05 -30.37 -2.03
CA LEU A 367 0.85 -29.23 -1.74
C LEU A 367 2.25 -29.75 -1.37
N ARG A 368 2.31 -30.81 -0.55
CA ARG A 368 3.57 -31.45 -0.16
C ARG A 368 4.33 -32.03 -1.35
N LEU A 369 3.65 -32.66 -2.31
CA LEU A 369 4.25 -33.17 -3.55
C LEU A 369 4.87 -32.04 -4.39
N SER A 370 4.27 -30.85 -4.42
CA SER A 370 4.87 -29.68 -5.08
C SER A 370 6.14 -29.20 -4.38
N TYR A 371 6.13 -29.15 -3.04
CA TYR A 371 7.33 -28.83 -2.25
C TYR A 371 8.44 -29.88 -2.46
N ASP A 372 8.12 -31.17 -2.40
CA ASP A 372 9.11 -32.24 -2.52
C ASP A 372 9.77 -32.27 -3.92
N ASN A 373 9.10 -31.69 -4.95
CA ASN A 373 9.64 -31.48 -6.30
C ASN A 373 10.08 -30.01 -6.57
N LEU A 374 10.35 -29.21 -5.53
CA LEU A 374 11.15 -27.98 -5.63
C LEU A 374 12.66 -28.31 -5.69
N PRO A 375 13.46 -27.50 -6.42
CA PRO A 375 14.92 -27.41 -6.22
C PRO A 375 15.32 -27.24 -4.75
N SER A 376 16.47 -27.79 -4.38
CA SER A 376 17.06 -27.78 -3.04
C SER A 376 17.07 -26.39 -2.38
N GLN A 377 17.49 -25.37 -3.13
CA GLN A 377 17.54 -23.99 -2.64
C GLN A 377 16.13 -23.39 -2.42
N LEU A 378 15.20 -23.62 -3.35
CA LEU A 378 13.81 -23.16 -3.21
C LEU A 378 13.09 -23.81 -2.01
N LYS A 379 13.42 -25.07 -1.67
CA LYS A 379 12.93 -25.70 -0.43
C LYS A 379 13.33 -24.92 0.83
N ARG A 380 14.55 -24.36 0.86
CA ARG A 380 15.05 -23.55 1.99
C ARG A 380 14.41 -22.15 1.99
N CYS A 381 14.33 -21.50 0.83
CA CYS A 381 13.65 -20.20 0.67
C CYS A 381 12.20 -20.24 1.14
N PHE A 382 11.44 -21.28 0.75
CA PHE A 382 10.06 -21.48 1.19
C PHE A 382 9.93 -21.84 2.67
N ALA A 383 10.75 -22.76 3.19
CA ALA A 383 10.74 -23.12 4.62
C ALA A 383 10.98 -21.89 5.52
N TYR A 384 11.87 -20.98 5.11
CA TYR A 384 12.14 -19.72 5.81
C TYR A 384 10.91 -18.81 5.95
N CYS A 385 9.93 -18.90 5.04
CA CYS A 385 8.73 -18.06 5.09
C CYS A 385 7.81 -18.38 6.28
N SER A 386 8.01 -19.50 6.99
CA SER A 386 7.34 -19.80 8.27
C SER A 386 7.70 -18.84 9.42
N LEU A 387 8.67 -17.94 9.20
CA LEU A 387 8.93 -16.80 10.08
C LEU A 387 7.89 -15.68 9.96
N PHE A 388 7.04 -15.69 8.93
CA PHE A 388 5.95 -14.74 8.77
C PHE A 388 4.64 -15.43 9.14
N PRO A 389 3.78 -14.83 9.99
CA PRO A 389 2.50 -15.42 10.37
C PRO A 389 1.53 -15.43 9.17
N LYS A 390 0.39 -16.10 9.35
CA LYS A 390 -0.73 -16.09 8.39
C LYS A 390 -1.16 -14.67 8.04
N ASP A 391 -1.63 -14.50 6.80
CA ASP A 391 -1.98 -13.23 6.15
C ASP A 391 -0.90 -12.12 6.10
N HIS A 392 0.32 -12.36 6.59
CA HIS A 392 1.37 -11.35 6.60
C HIS A 392 1.73 -10.89 5.17
N ARG A 393 1.67 -9.57 4.95
CA ARG A 393 2.07 -8.92 3.70
C ARG A 393 3.59 -8.81 3.62
N ILE A 394 4.24 -9.89 3.18
CA ILE A 394 5.69 -9.98 3.03
C ILE A 394 6.17 -9.01 1.95
N ASP A 395 7.15 -8.16 2.26
CA ASP A 395 7.89 -7.36 1.28
C ASP A 395 8.83 -8.28 0.47
N VAL A 396 8.67 -8.28 -0.86
CA VAL A 396 9.37 -9.21 -1.76
C VAL A 396 10.87 -8.92 -1.83
N LYS A 397 11.26 -7.65 -1.68
CA LYS A 397 12.66 -7.22 -1.73
C LYS A 397 13.39 -7.60 -0.45
N MET A 398 12.78 -7.32 0.71
CA MET A 398 13.29 -7.77 2.00
C MET A 398 13.39 -9.30 2.05
N LEU A 399 12.40 -10.02 1.53
CA LEU A 399 12.42 -11.49 1.43
C LEU A 399 13.62 -12.02 0.64
N VAL A 400 13.90 -11.42 -0.53
CA VAL A 400 15.09 -11.76 -1.33
C VAL A 400 16.38 -11.43 -0.57
N GLN A 401 16.45 -10.27 0.09
CA GLN A 401 17.63 -9.85 0.86
C GLN A 401 17.91 -10.77 2.06
N VAL A 402 16.89 -11.26 2.78
CA VAL A 402 17.10 -12.22 3.87
C VAL A 402 17.47 -13.62 3.35
N TRP A 403 16.97 -14.06 2.18
CA TRP A 403 17.46 -15.28 1.51
C TRP A 403 18.93 -15.16 1.07
N MET A 404 19.35 -13.99 0.56
CA MET A 404 20.76 -13.69 0.25
C MET A 404 21.61 -13.74 1.53
N ALA A 405 21.15 -13.08 2.60
CA ALA A 405 21.84 -13.03 3.89
C ALA A 405 22.02 -14.41 4.54
N GLN A 406 21.02 -15.30 4.44
CA GLN A 406 21.16 -16.69 4.88
C GLN A 406 22.09 -17.52 3.99
N GLY A 407 22.29 -17.12 2.73
CA GLY A 407 23.08 -17.87 1.74
C GLY A 407 22.26 -18.96 1.03
N TYR A 408 20.95 -18.76 0.87
CA TYR A 408 20.06 -19.71 0.18
C TYR A 408 20.00 -19.48 -1.33
N ILE A 409 20.64 -18.41 -1.84
CA ILE A 409 20.78 -18.13 -3.26
C ILE A 409 22.23 -18.41 -3.65
N ILE A 410 22.42 -19.32 -4.62
CA ILE A 410 23.73 -19.76 -5.11
C ILE A 410 23.93 -19.24 -6.53
N LYS A 411 25.13 -18.73 -6.85
CA LYS A 411 25.46 -18.26 -8.21
C LYS A 411 25.74 -19.44 -9.16
N SER A 412 24.84 -19.67 -10.11
CA SER A 412 25.01 -20.59 -11.25
C SER A 412 25.82 -19.99 -12.42
N GLY A 413 26.73 -19.04 -12.15
CA GLY A 413 27.58 -18.42 -13.18
C GLY A 413 28.30 -17.17 -12.66
N GLN A 414 29.36 -16.76 -13.36
CA GLN A 414 30.18 -15.59 -12.97
C GLN A 414 29.44 -14.25 -13.16
N PHE A 415 28.52 -14.18 -14.14
CA PHE A 415 27.87 -12.92 -14.57
C PHE A 415 26.51 -12.62 -13.89
N LEU A 416 25.92 -13.57 -13.16
CA LEU A 416 24.62 -13.38 -12.50
C LEU A 416 24.74 -12.61 -11.18
N LEU A 417 23.80 -11.69 -10.90
CA LEU A 417 23.68 -11.06 -9.58
C LEU A 417 22.89 -11.97 -8.63
N LEU A 418 23.17 -11.87 -7.33
CA LEU A 418 22.43 -12.65 -6.31
C LEU A 418 20.97 -12.19 -6.18
N GLU A 419 20.72 -10.89 -6.37
CA GLU A 419 19.37 -10.32 -6.33
C GLU A 419 18.50 -10.85 -7.49
N ASP A 420 19.00 -10.84 -8.73
CA ASP A 420 18.29 -11.38 -9.90
C ASP A 420 17.88 -12.84 -9.72
N VAL A 421 18.81 -13.68 -9.26
CA VAL A 421 18.55 -15.10 -8.99
C VAL A 421 17.56 -15.25 -7.83
N GLY A 422 17.60 -14.38 -6.81
CA GLY A 422 16.61 -14.34 -5.73
C GLY A 422 15.21 -13.93 -6.20
N VAL A 423 15.12 -12.95 -7.09
CA VAL A 423 13.86 -12.51 -7.74
C VAL A 423 13.33 -13.60 -8.67
N GLU A 424 14.19 -14.34 -9.36
CA GLU A 424 13.81 -15.55 -10.12
C GLU A 424 13.32 -16.66 -9.18
N HIS A 425 13.99 -16.89 -8.05
CA HIS A 425 13.58 -17.84 -7.03
C HIS A 425 12.18 -17.50 -6.47
N PHE A 426 11.90 -16.21 -6.23
CA PHE A 426 10.57 -15.73 -5.87
C PHE A 426 9.54 -15.98 -6.99
N LYS A 427 9.85 -15.61 -8.24
CA LYS A 427 8.98 -15.86 -9.41
C LYS A 427 8.65 -17.34 -9.59
N ASN A 428 9.60 -18.24 -9.35
CA ASN A 428 9.41 -19.68 -9.44
C ASN A 428 8.49 -20.24 -8.35
N LEU A 429 8.57 -19.72 -7.12
CA LEU A 429 7.63 -20.06 -6.03
C LEU A 429 6.23 -19.48 -6.27
N LEU A 430 6.15 -18.24 -6.77
CA LEU A 430 4.90 -17.58 -7.16
C LEU A 430 4.17 -18.35 -8.28
N TRP A 431 4.88 -18.75 -9.34
CA TRP A 431 4.28 -19.50 -10.46
C TRP A 431 3.71 -20.86 -10.02
N ARG A 432 4.36 -21.50 -9.04
CA ARG A 432 3.88 -22.73 -8.38
C ARG A 432 2.80 -22.50 -7.32
N SER A 433 2.26 -21.28 -7.21
CA SER A 433 1.21 -20.87 -6.26
C SER A 433 1.57 -21.02 -4.76
N PHE A 434 2.86 -20.97 -4.41
CA PHE A 434 3.28 -20.85 -2.99
C PHE A 434 3.04 -19.44 -2.43
N PHE A 435 2.95 -18.43 -3.30
CA PHE A 435 2.59 -17.06 -2.98
C PHE A 435 1.35 -16.61 -3.78
N GLN A 436 0.60 -15.65 -3.25
CA GLN A 436 -0.56 -15.02 -3.87
C GLN A 436 -0.59 -13.51 -3.58
N GLU A 437 -1.61 -12.80 -4.09
CA GLU A 437 -1.86 -11.35 -3.83
C GLU A 437 -0.62 -10.47 -4.07
N VAL A 438 0.09 -10.70 -5.18
CA VAL A 438 1.32 -9.98 -5.50
C VAL A 438 1.01 -8.58 -5.99
N THR A 439 1.01 -7.61 -5.08
CA THR A 439 0.83 -6.21 -5.45
C THR A 439 2.08 -5.72 -6.17
N LYS A 440 1.95 -5.48 -7.48
CA LYS A 440 2.91 -4.70 -8.26
C LYS A 440 2.79 -3.21 -7.93
N ASP A 441 3.75 -2.45 -8.42
CA ASP A 441 3.86 -1.03 -8.12
C ASP A 441 4.30 -0.21 -9.36
N ARG A 442 3.53 0.85 -9.68
CA ARG A 442 3.49 1.79 -10.83
C ARG A 442 4.32 1.50 -12.09
N TYR A 443 5.65 1.35 -12.02
CA TYR A 443 6.44 1.03 -13.23
C TYR A 443 6.54 -0.49 -13.54
N GLY A 444 6.25 -1.44 -12.62
CA GLY A 444 6.02 -2.87 -12.97
C GLY A 444 6.57 -4.03 -12.11
N ASN A 445 7.51 -3.82 -11.18
CA ASN A 445 8.06 -4.86 -10.26
C ASN A 445 7.01 -5.40 -9.26
N MET A 446 7.44 -6.37 -8.45
CA MET A 446 6.64 -7.01 -7.40
C MET A 446 7.04 -6.41 -6.04
N LYS A 447 6.12 -5.76 -5.34
CA LYS A 447 6.42 -5.05 -4.07
C LYS A 447 6.18 -5.93 -2.86
N TYR A 448 4.99 -6.50 -2.80
CA TYR A 448 4.52 -7.33 -1.68
C TYR A 448 3.84 -8.59 -2.20
N CYS A 449 3.72 -9.59 -1.33
CA CYS A 449 2.94 -10.80 -1.54
C CYS A 449 2.34 -11.31 -0.22
N LYS A 450 1.52 -12.35 -0.31
CA LYS A 450 1.12 -13.19 0.82
C LYS A 450 1.41 -14.66 0.55
N MET A 451 1.43 -15.45 1.61
CA MET A 451 1.34 -16.91 1.55
C MET A 451 -0.07 -17.34 1.98
N HIS A 452 -0.73 -18.23 1.23
CA HIS A 452 -1.99 -18.84 1.67
C HIS A 452 -1.72 -19.74 2.87
N ASP A 453 -2.57 -19.70 3.90
CA ASP A 453 -2.43 -20.54 5.11
C ASP A 453 -2.04 -21.99 4.89
N LEU A 454 -2.59 -22.69 3.90
CA LEU A 454 -2.22 -24.09 3.67
C LEU A 454 -0.78 -24.26 3.16
N MET A 455 -0.25 -23.23 2.49
CA MET A 455 1.18 -23.11 2.19
C MET A 455 1.98 -22.66 3.42
N HIS A 456 1.44 -21.83 4.31
CA HIS A 456 2.09 -21.47 5.58
C HIS A 456 2.20 -22.69 6.52
N ASP A 457 1.12 -23.44 6.70
CA ASP A 457 1.05 -24.65 7.52
C ASP A 457 1.99 -25.73 6.95
N LEU A 458 2.09 -25.82 5.61
CA LEU A 458 3.14 -26.61 4.95
C LEU A 458 4.54 -26.06 5.21
N ALA A 459 4.77 -24.75 5.14
CA ALA A 459 6.06 -24.10 5.40
C ALA A 459 6.56 -24.40 6.82
N VAL A 460 5.69 -24.25 7.83
CA VAL A 460 5.95 -24.64 9.23
C VAL A 460 6.29 -26.14 9.30
N THR A 461 5.48 -26.99 8.65
CA THR A 461 5.68 -28.45 8.65
C THR A 461 7.01 -28.88 8.02
N VAL A 462 7.53 -28.18 7.01
CA VAL A 462 8.81 -28.52 6.34
C VAL A 462 10.02 -27.80 6.93
N ALA A 463 9.81 -26.70 7.67
CA ALA A 463 10.86 -26.01 8.41
C ALA A 463 11.12 -26.63 9.79
N GLY A 464 10.11 -27.28 10.38
CA GLY A 464 10.23 -28.03 11.62
C GLY A 464 10.61 -27.16 12.83
N MET A 465 11.34 -27.74 13.78
CA MET A 465 11.69 -27.08 15.05
C MET A 465 12.87 -26.10 14.93
N ASP A 466 13.47 -25.97 13.75
CA ASP A 466 14.65 -25.12 13.53
C ASP A 466 14.26 -23.66 13.19
N THR A 467 12.99 -23.43 12.82
CA THR A 467 12.44 -22.12 12.40
C THR A 467 11.11 -21.89 13.11
N ILE A 468 10.98 -20.82 13.90
CA ILE A 468 9.77 -20.55 14.68
C ILE A 468 9.39 -19.06 14.64
N CYS A 469 8.12 -18.77 14.39
CA CYS A 469 7.49 -17.48 14.68
C CYS A 469 6.76 -17.55 16.04
N LEU A 470 6.97 -16.58 16.93
CA LEU A 470 6.34 -16.53 18.25
C LEU A 470 5.66 -15.17 18.51
N ASN A 471 4.41 -15.20 18.97
CA ASN A 471 3.70 -14.01 19.43
C ASN A 471 4.35 -13.45 20.71
N ALA A 472 4.69 -12.15 20.69
CA ALA A 472 5.36 -11.42 21.76
C ALA A 472 4.60 -11.40 23.10
N ILE A 473 3.27 -11.38 23.06
CA ILE A 473 2.39 -11.31 24.24
C ILE A 473 2.45 -12.62 25.05
N ASN A 474 2.53 -13.75 24.35
CA ASN A 474 2.62 -15.07 24.98
C ASN A 474 4.06 -15.41 25.43
N LEU A 475 5.06 -14.68 24.94
CA LEU A 475 6.48 -14.99 25.12
C LEU A 475 7.00 -14.57 26.49
N THR A 476 6.87 -15.48 27.47
CA THR A 476 7.40 -15.29 28.84
C THR A 476 8.53 -16.29 29.15
N ASP A 477 9.39 -15.96 30.12
CA ASP A 477 10.38 -16.93 30.63
C ASP A 477 9.71 -18.19 31.24
N SER A 478 8.44 -18.13 31.63
CA SER A 478 7.63 -19.31 32.02
C SER A 478 7.34 -20.22 30.81
N LEU A 479 6.85 -19.65 29.69
CA LEU A 479 6.65 -20.38 28.44
C LEU A 479 7.96 -21.03 27.96
N LEU A 480 9.07 -20.27 27.98
CA LEU A 480 10.38 -20.75 27.56
C LEU A 480 10.96 -21.82 28.51
N SER A 481 10.55 -21.83 29.79
CA SER A 481 10.91 -22.89 30.76
C SER A 481 10.11 -24.18 30.58
N SER A 482 8.95 -24.16 29.90
CA SER A 482 8.06 -25.32 29.75
C SER A 482 8.62 -26.46 28.89
N GLY A 483 9.71 -26.23 28.17
CA GLY A 483 10.32 -27.20 27.23
C GLY A 483 9.63 -27.28 25.86
N VAL A 484 8.51 -26.57 25.64
CA VAL A 484 7.82 -26.50 24.33
C VAL A 484 8.70 -25.89 23.23
N VAL A 485 9.61 -24.98 23.59
CA VAL A 485 10.51 -24.26 22.67
C VAL A 485 11.97 -24.57 23.02
N ASN A 486 12.65 -25.40 22.24
CA ASN A 486 14.07 -25.73 22.47
C ASN A 486 15.01 -24.66 21.89
N LEU A 487 15.17 -23.56 22.65
CA LEU A 487 16.04 -22.43 22.31
C LEU A 487 17.48 -22.82 21.93
N GLU A 488 18.01 -23.91 22.49
CA GLU A 488 19.40 -24.33 22.25
C GLU A 488 19.60 -24.98 20.87
N ARG A 489 18.51 -25.35 20.18
CA ARG A 489 18.52 -25.92 18.82
C ARG A 489 18.12 -24.93 17.72
N ILE A 490 17.15 -24.06 17.98
CA ILE A 490 16.52 -23.18 16.97
C ILE A 490 17.58 -22.37 16.20
N ARG A 491 17.43 -22.34 14.87
CA ARG A 491 18.30 -21.63 13.93
C ARG A 491 17.68 -20.33 13.43
N HIS A 492 16.35 -20.19 13.43
CA HIS A 492 15.66 -18.97 13.01
C HIS A 492 14.48 -18.64 13.93
N LEU A 493 14.42 -17.40 14.41
CA LEU A 493 13.36 -16.91 15.29
C LEU A 493 12.81 -15.57 14.77
N SER A 494 11.49 -15.46 14.71
CA SER A 494 10.79 -14.18 14.56
C SER A 494 9.82 -13.95 15.71
N ILE A 495 9.68 -12.68 16.12
CA ILE A 495 8.76 -12.25 17.18
C ILE A 495 7.67 -11.36 16.57
N ASP A 496 6.42 -11.82 16.65
CA ASP A 496 5.23 -11.16 16.11
C ASP A 496 4.54 -10.30 17.17
N PHE A 497 4.30 -9.03 16.83
CA PHE A 497 3.59 -8.06 17.67
C PHE A 497 2.13 -7.82 17.26
N GLU A 498 1.62 -8.53 16.24
CA GLU A 498 0.22 -8.50 15.78
C GLU A 498 -0.33 -7.10 15.43
N ASN A 499 0.55 -6.10 15.27
CA ASN A 499 0.25 -4.67 15.20
C ASN A 499 -0.49 -4.11 16.44
N LYS A 500 -0.44 -4.82 17.59
CA LYS A 500 -1.13 -4.44 18.83
C LYS A 500 -0.41 -3.27 19.54
N TRP A 501 -1.14 -2.17 19.64
CA TRP A 501 -0.74 -0.90 20.26
C TRP A 501 -0.56 -0.98 21.79
N GLU A 502 -1.15 -1.99 22.44
CA GLU A 502 -1.05 -2.25 23.89
C GLU A 502 0.40 -2.51 24.32
N THR A 503 1.13 -3.30 23.52
CA THR A 503 2.53 -3.67 23.71
C THR A 503 3.51 -2.54 23.37
N ARG A 504 3.33 -1.34 23.94
CA ARG A 504 4.29 -0.21 23.79
C ARG A 504 5.66 -0.49 24.41
N VAL A 505 5.76 -1.48 25.29
CA VAL A 505 6.99 -1.96 25.92
C VAL A 505 7.04 -3.49 25.81
N TRP A 506 8.20 -4.04 25.44
CA TRP A 506 8.45 -5.48 25.43
C TRP A 506 9.67 -5.81 26.29
N LYS A 507 9.42 -6.54 27.38
CA LYS A 507 10.44 -7.04 28.28
C LYS A 507 11.06 -8.31 27.70
N ILE A 508 12.29 -8.22 27.22
CA ILE A 508 13.02 -9.31 26.56
C ILE A 508 13.19 -10.48 27.55
N PRO A 509 12.66 -11.68 27.28
CA PRO A 509 12.81 -12.83 28.16
C PRO A 509 14.27 -13.25 28.31
N THR A 510 14.69 -13.48 29.55
CA THR A 510 16.10 -13.74 29.89
C THR A 510 16.62 -15.06 29.31
N LEU A 511 15.74 -16.05 29.12
CA LEU A 511 16.10 -17.35 28.56
C LEU A 511 16.49 -17.31 27.09
N LEU A 512 16.14 -16.26 26.33
CA LEU A 512 16.62 -16.06 24.95
C LEU A 512 18.15 -16.02 24.86
N ALA A 513 18.85 -15.75 25.96
CA ALA A 513 20.31 -15.85 26.07
C ALA A 513 20.88 -17.24 25.78
N LYS A 514 20.04 -18.30 25.84
CA LYS A 514 20.39 -19.68 25.46
C LYS A 514 20.43 -19.92 23.95
N ALA A 515 19.83 -19.04 23.15
CA ALA A 515 19.64 -19.22 21.71
C ALA A 515 20.89 -18.93 20.87
N THR A 516 22.04 -19.50 21.29
CA THR A 516 23.37 -19.24 20.72
C THR A 516 23.54 -19.73 19.28
N ARG A 517 22.68 -20.66 18.84
CA ARG A 517 22.68 -21.23 17.47
C ARG A 517 21.89 -20.39 16.44
N LEU A 518 21.24 -19.29 16.85
CA LEU A 518 20.42 -18.47 15.95
C LEU A 518 21.22 -17.82 14.81
N ARG A 519 20.64 -17.91 13.62
CA ARG A 519 21.03 -17.30 12.34
C ARG A 519 20.04 -16.23 11.87
N THR A 520 18.79 -16.27 12.33
CA THR A 520 17.82 -15.15 12.24
C THR A 520 17.29 -14.80 13.61
N PHE A 521 17.24 -13.50 13.90
CA PHE A 521 16.36 -12.91 14.90
C PHE A 521 15.72 -11.66 14.30
N MET A 522 14.39 -11.58 14.24
CA MET A 522 13.69 -10.40 13.72
C MET A 522 12.36 -10.14 14.43
N ILE A 523 12.01 -8.87 14.63
CA ILE A 523 10.66 -8.47 15.05
C ILE A 523 9.80 -8.08 13.85
N ILE A 524 8.51 -8.39 13.88
CA ILE A 524 7.56 -8.15 12.78
C ILE A 524 6.20 -7.68 13.31
N ASN A 525 5.39 -7.11 12.43
CA ASN A 525 4.07 -6.52 12.76
C ASN A 525 4.13 -5.54 13.95
N VAL A 526 5.20 -4.76 14.08
CA VAL A 526 5.30 -3.74 15.13
C VAL A 526 4.20 -2.68 14.93
N ALA A 527 3.52 -2.31 16.01
CA ALA A 527 2.46 -1.31 15.98
C ALA A 527 2.98 0.07 15.55
N VAL A 528 2.11 0.92 14.99
CA VAL A 528 2.48 2.29 14.61
C VAL A 528 2.95 3.05 15.84
N GLY A 529 4.14 3.64 15.74
CA GLY A 529 4.78 4.33 16.84
C GLY A 529 5.57 3.43 17.80
N GLY A 530 5.89 2.18 17.42
CA GLY A 530 7.03 1.41 17.92
C GLY A 530 6.92 0.71 19.29
N VAL A 531 7.70 -0.36 19.46
CA VAL A 531 7.83 -1.14 20.71
C VAL A 531 9.11 -0.74 21.42
N LYS A 532 9.05 -0.30 22.69
CA LYS A 532 10.26 -0.05 23.50
C LYS A 532 10.80 -1.35 24.07
N LEU A 533 12.03 -1.71 23.72
CA LEU A 533 12.74 -2.83 24.36
C LEU A 533 13.04 -2.50 25.83
N GLU A 534 12.69 -3.41 26.74
CA GLU A 534 13.06 -3.37 28.15
C GLU A 534 13.88 -4.62 28.53
N GLY A 535 14.94 -4.43 29.31
CA GLY A 535 15.86 -5.49 29.73
C GLY A 535 17.27 -5.32 29.18
N ARG A 536 18.04 -6.40 29.15
CA ARG A 536 19.44 -6.37 28.69
C ARG A 536 19.55 -6.78 27.22
N CYS A 537 19.65 -5.79 26.33
CA CYS A 537 19.94 -6.02 24.90
C CYS A 537 21.29 -6.74 24.68
N GLU A 538 22.17 -6.78 25.68
CA GLU A 538 23.36 -7.65 25.74
C GLU A 538 23.07 -9.13 25.41
N ILE A 539 21.84 -9.61 25.66
CA ILE A 539 21.38 -10.97 25.36
C ILE A 539 21.64 -11.35 23.88
N PHE A 540 21.43 -10.42 22.95
CA PHE A 540 21.65 -10.66 21.52
C PHE A 540 23.13 -10.95 21.18
N LEU A 541 24.07 -10.53 22.02
CA LEU A 541 25.52 -10.77 21.82
C LEU A 541 25.92 -12.24 22.04
N ASN A 542 25.04 -13.08 22.59
CA ASN A 542 25.23 -14.53 22.68
C ASN A 542 24.89 -15.25 21.37
N MET A 543 24.14 -14.62 20.46
CA MET A 543 23.70 -15.19 19.19
C MET A 543 24.84 -15.12 18.15
N THR A 544 26.00 -15.70 18.44
CA THR A 544 27.22 -15.46 17.65
C THR A 544 27.16 -15.99 16.21
N ARG A 545 26.14 -16.79 15.88
CA ARG A 545 25.85 -17.33 14.53
C ARG A 545 24.92 -16.46 13.69
N LEU A 546 24.49 -15.30 14.20
CA LEU A 546 23.46 -14.46 13.58
C LEU A 546 23.87 -13.90 12.21
N ARG A 547 22.99 -14.05 11.23
CA ARG A 547 23.15 -13.59 9.83
C ARG A 547 22.13 -12.52 9.45
N VAL A 548 20.91 -12.61 10.00
CA VAL A 548 19.83 -11.63 9.88
C VAL A 548 19.47 -11.13 11.27
N PHE A 549 19.55 -9.82 11.49
CA PHE A 549 19.10 -9.14 12.71
C PHE A 549 18.16 -7.99 12.34
N GLY A 550 16.88 -8.10 12.69
CA GLY A 550 15.86 -7.10 12.41
C GLY A 550 15.24 -6.53 13.69
N LEU A 551 15.54 -5.27 13.99
CA LEU A 551 14.98 -4.50 15.10
C LEU A 551 14.40 -3.16 14.61
N GLY A 552 13.72 -3.18 13.46
CA GLY A 552 13.00 -2.01 12.96
C GLY A 552 11.84 -1.62 13.89
N ASP A 553 11.66 -0.32 14.15
CA ASP A 553 10.58 0.23 15.02
C ASP A 553 10.70 -0.20 16.51
N ALA A 554 11.92 -0.57 16.96
CA ALA A 554 12.22 -1.08 18.31
C ALA A 554 12.59 0.00 19.35
N LYS A 555 12.41 1.29 19.03
CA LYS A 555 12.73 2.46 19.88
C LYS A 555 14.10 2.38 20.59
N MET A 556 15.11 1.83 19.93
CA MET A 556 16.43 1.66 20.52
C MET A 556 17.24 2.95 20.52
N GLU A 557 17.60 3.39 21.73
CA GLU A 557 18.78 4.21 21.98
C GLU A 557 20.01 3.28 21.90
N VAL A 558 20.79 3.38 20.82
CA VAL A 558 21.71 2.31 20.36
C VAL A 558 22.96 2.06 21.23
N PHE A 559 23.12 2.79 22.33
CA PHE A 559 24.22 2.64 23.31
C PHE A 559 24.27 1.28 24.04
N SER A 560 23.30 0.38 23.83
CA SER A 560 23.13 -0.88 24.57
C SER A 560 23.61 -2.17 23.86
N ILE A 561 24.05 -2.12 22.60
CA ILE A 561 24.47 -3.31 21.83
C ILE A 561 25.86 -3.14 21.21
N THR A 562 26.89 -3.75 21.82
CA THR A 562 28.24 -3.80 21.23
C THR A 562 28.34 -4.96 20.22
N PHE A 563 27.98 -4.74 18.96
CA PHE A 563 27.90 -5.76 17.90
C PHE A 563 29.20 -6.56 17.58
N ASN A 564 30.32 -6.33 18.28
CA ASN A 564 31.64 -6.87 17.96
C ASN A 564 31.74 -8.42 17.90
N LYS A 565 30.82 -9.15 18.53
CA LYS A 565 30.73 -10.62 18.48
C LYS A 565 29.97 -11.15 17.24
N LEU A 566 29.10 -10.35 16.62
CA LEU A 566 28.18 -10.78 15.55
C LEU A 566 28.85 -10.79 14.17
N LYS A 567 29.96 -11.53 14.07
CA LYS A 567 30.85 -11.53 12.90
C LYS A 567 30.23 -12.10 11.61
N HIS A 568 29.16 -12.89 11.73
CA HIS A 568 28.45 -13.53 10.62
C HIS A 568 27.32 -12.68 10.01
N LEU A 569 27.07 -11.48 10.55
CA LEU A 569 25.92 -10.67 10.19
C LEU A 569 26.01 -10.20 8.73
N ARG A 570 24.93 -10.45 7.97
CA ARG A 570 24.77 -10.08 6.56
C ARG A 570 23.62 -9.11 6.33
N TYR A 571 22.57 -9.15 7.15
CA TYR A 571 21.44 -8.23 7.12
C TYR A 571 21.26 -7.61 8.50
N LEU A 572 21.31 -6.27 8.57
CA LEU A 572 21.04 -5.49 9.77
C LEU A 572 19.96 -4.44 9.45
N ASP A 573 18.82 -4.56 10.12
CA ASP A 573 17.75 -3.56 10.08
C ASP A 573 17.58 -2.92 11.46
N LEU A 574 17.81 -1.61 11.48
CA LEU A 574 17.64 -0.72 12.63
C LEU A 574 16.73 0.47 12.26
N SER A 575 15.91 0.37 11.20
CA SER A 575 14.99 1.44 10.77
C SER A 575 14.06 1.91 11.90
N LYS A 576 13.63 3.18 11.85
CA LYS A 576 12.75 3.81 12.84
C LYS A 576 13.22 3.70 14.30
N ASN A 577 14.53 3.81 14.54
CA ASN A 577 15.08 3.86 15.89
C ASN A 577 15.69 5.25 16.19
N GLY A 578 15.67 5.64 17.46
CA GLY A 578 16.23 6.90 17.97
C GLY A 578 17.77 6.91 18.04
N VAL A 579 18.44 6.43 16.99
CA VAL A 579 19.89 6.29 16.93
C VAL A 579 20.52 7.63 16.53
N GLU A 580 21.15 8.35 17.45
CA GLU A 580 21.89 9.57 17.07
C GLU A 580 23.21 9.28 16.33
N ILE A 581 23.94 8.25 16.75
CA ILE A 581 25.28 7.92 16.25
C ILE A 581 25.35 6.42 16.00
N LEU A 582 25.66 6.03 14.76
CA LEU A 582 25.88 4.64 14.40
C LEU A 582 27.32 4.21 14.80
N PRO A 583 27.52 3.17 15.62
CA PRO A 583 28.82 2.87 16.23
C PRO A 583 29.86 2.34 15.24
N ASN A 584 31.13 2.78 15.41
CA ASN A 584 32.26 2.39 14.57
C ASN A 584 32.46 0.87 14.47
N GLU A 585 32.08 0.11 15.49
CA GLU A 585 32.07 -1.36 15.55
C GLU A 585 31.43 -2.02 14.32
N ILE A 586 30.42 -1.39 13.71
CA ILE A 586 29.73 -1.93 12.53
C ILE A 586 30.67 -2.09 11.32
N THR A 587 31.72 -1.26 11.21
CA THR A 587 32.75 -1.38 10.15
C THR A 587 33.55 -2.69 10.20
N ARG A 588 33.48 -3.44 11.31
CA ARG A 588 34.10 -4.77 11.48
C ARG A 588 33.21 -5.93 10.98
N MET A 589 31.99 -5.63 10.51
CA MET A 589 31.04 -6.58 9.91
C MET A 589 31.37 -6.83 8.43
N VAL A 590 32.51 -7.47 8.15
CA VAL A 590 32.97 -7.72 6.76
C VAL A 590 32.01 -8.53 5.87
N ASN A 591 30.97 -9.15 6.46
CA ASN A 591 29.95 -9.93 5.76
C ASN A 591 28.66 -9.14 5.47
N LEU A 592 28.56 -7.87 5.89
CA LEU A 592 27.31 -7.11 5.80
C LEU A 592 26.95 -6.80 4.33
N GLN A 593 25.73 -7.16 3.94
CA GLN A 593 25.14 -7.04 2.60
C GLN A 593 23.97 -6.04 2.59
N THR A 594 23.15 -6.01 3.64
CA THR A 594 22.10 -5.00 3.85
C THR A 594 22.32 -4.26 5.16
N LEU A 595 22.28 -2.93 5.10
CA LEU A 595 22.15 -2.04 6.25
C LEU A 595 20.93 -1.13 6.04
N ASN A 596 19.87 -1.36 6.82
CA ASN A 596 18.66 -0.52 6.78
C ASN A 596 18.61 0.41 8.00
N LEU A 597 18.60 1.72 7.73
CA LEU A 597 18.47 2.80 8.71
C LEU A 597 17.32 3.76 8.36
N CYS A 598 16.38 3.40 7.48
CA CYS A 598 15.27 4.29 7.09
C CYS A 598 14.52 4.84 8.31
N LEU A 599 14.05 6.08 8.23
CA LEU A 599 13.27 6.75 9.27
C LEU A 599 13.99 6.84 10.64
N CYS A 600 15.32 6.72 10.67
CA CYS A 600 16.13 7.09 11.83
C CYS A 600 16.30 8.61 11.87
N GLU A 601 15.20 9.33 12.11
CA GLU A 601 15.11 10.80 12.02
C GLU A 601 16.18 11.54 12.85
N HIS A 602 16.60 10.98 13.98
CA HIS A 602 17.62 11.55 14.87
C HIS A 602 19.07 11.19 14.48
N LEU A 603 19.31 10.38 13.45
CA LEU A 603 20.65 9.95 13.05
C LEU A 603 21.48 11.10 12.51
N ARG A 604 22.49 11.51 13.29
CA ARG A 604 23.40 12.62 12.99
C ARG A 604 24.70 12.15 12.33
N LEU A 605 25.24 11.00 12.75
CA LEU A 605 26.60 10.57 12.41
C LEU A 605 26.70 9.09 12.04
N LEU A 606 27.48 8.82 10.98
CA LEU A 606 27.89 7.49 10.51
C LEU A 606 29.40 7.26 10.75
N PRO A 607 29.87 6.00 10.86
CA PRO A 607 31.29 5.68 10.99
C PRO A 607 32.14 6.26 9.86
N ALA A 608 33.25 6.93 10.20
CA ALA A 608 34.20 7.45 9.21
C ALA A 608 34.82 6.36 8.31
N ASP A 609 34.83 5.12 8.81
CA ASP A 609 35.39 3.94 8.16
C ASP A 609 34.34 3.11 7.36
N LEU A 610 33.12 3.63 7.13
CA LEU A 610 32.02 2.86 6.52
C LEU A 610 32.35 2.30 5.12
N GLY A 611 33.18 3.00 4.34
CA GLY A 611 33.70 2.53 3.05
C GLY A 611 34.50 1.22 3.09
N LYS A 612 34.85 0.71 4.28
CA LYS A 612 35.48 -0.60 4.48
C LYS A 612 34.50 -1.78 4.40
N LEU A 613 33.19 -1.54 4.30
CA LEU A 613 32.15 -2.55 4.16
C LEU A 613 31.94 -2.99 2.70
N TYR A 614 33.01 -3.35 1.99
CA TYR A 614 32.99 -3.64 0.54
C TYR A 614 31.91 -4.64 0.08
N ASN A 615 31.45 -5.57 0.93
CA ASN A 615 30.39 -6.53 0.65
C ASN A 615 28.96 -5.95 0.69
N LEU A 616 28.80 -4.67 1.07
CA LEU A 616 27.50 -4.00 1.20
C LEU A 616 26.86 -3.82 -0.18
N VAL A 617 25.64 -4.34 -0.32
CA VAL A 617 24.83 -4.33 -1.55
C VAL A 617 23.69 -3.32 -1.44
N PHE A 618 23.09 -3.20 -0.26
CA PHE A 618 21.96 -2.30 0.00
C PHE A 618 22.24 -1.43 1.23
N PHE A 619 22.21 -0.12 1.06
CA PHE A 619 22.34 0.84 2.16
C PHE A 619 21.17 1.82 2.13
N TYR A 620 20.26 1.67 3.09
CA TYR A 620 19.04 2.47 3.15
C TYR A 620 19.10 3.54 4.24
N LEU A 621 18.79 4.76 3.83
CA LEU A 621 18.93 6.00 4.61
C LEU A 621 17.74 6.96 4.39
N ASP A 622 16.64 6.50 3.78
CA ASP A 622 15.46 7.34 3.54
C ASP A 622 14.98 7.98 4.85
N ASP A 623 14.55 9.24 4.77
CA ASP A 623 13.98 10.00 5.89
C ASP A 623 14.90 10.15 7.14
N CYS A 624 16.22 9.94 6.99
CA CYS A 624 17.23 10.28 8.00
C CYS A 624 17.48 11.80 8.07
N SER A 625 16.49 12.55 8.55
CA SER A 625 16.44 14.03 8.47
C SER A 625 17.58 14.75 9.21
N SER A 626 18.12 14.20 10.30
CA SER A 626 19.23 14.81 11.05
C SER A 626 20.65 14.53 10.51
N LEU A 627 20.79 13.79 9.40
CA LEU A 627 22.09 13.23 8.99
C LEU A 627 23.06 14.30 8.46
N THR A 628 24.18 14.48 9.16
CA THR A 628 25.06 15.65 8.98
C THR A 628 26.13 15.49 7.89
N TYR A 629 26.41 14.28 7.40
CA TYR A 629 27.23 13.99 6.22
C TYR A 629 27.25 12.49 5.91
N LEU A 630 27.66 12.12 4.68
CA LEU A 630 28.20 10.78 4.41
C LEU A 630 29.72 10.74 4.62
N PRO A 631 30.27 9.63 5.16
CA PRO A 631 31.72 9.45 5.29
C PRO A 631 32.37 9.26 3.92
N ALA A 632 33.66 9.55 3.81
CA ALA A 632 34.43 9.31 2.58
C ALA A 632 34.67 7.82 2.32
N GLY A 633 34.96 7.47 1.06
CA GLY A 633 35.22 6.09 0.63
C GLY A 633 33.97 5.26 0.34
N ILE A 634 32.79 5.87 0.23
CA ILE A 634 31.57 5.23 -0.28
C ILE A 634 31.77 4.75 -1.72
N CYS A 635 32.63 5.43 -2.49
CA CYS A 635 33.08 5.02 -3.83
C CYS A 635 33.78 3.64 -3.87
N ASN A 636 34.26 3.12 -2.74
CA ASN A 636 34.90 1.80 -2.64
C ASN A 636 33.91 0.64 -2.48
N LEU A 637 32.61 0.92 -2.27
CA LEU A 637 31.56 -0.08 -2.10
C LEU A 637 31.16 -0.67 -3.46
N SER A 638 32.07 -1.41 -4.09
CA SER A 638 31.94 -1.89 -5.49
C SER A 638 30.75 -2.83 -5.76
N PHE A 639 30.19 -3.43 -4.70
CA PHE A 639 29.00 -4.29 -4.79
C PHE A 639 27.68 -3.56 -4.51
N LEU A 640 27.72 -2.27 -4.16
CA LEU A 640 26.55 -1.47 -3.81
C LEU A 640 25.61 -1.32 -5.01
N ARG A 641 24.40 -1.86 -4.86
CA ARG A 641 23.27 -1.77 -5.78
C ARG A 641 22.34 -0.63 -5.40
N GLU A 642 22.12 -0.38 -4.11
CA GLU A 642 21.25 0.71 -3.69
C GLU A 642 21.85 1.55 -2.57
N LEU A 643 21.74 2.86 -2.75
CA LEU A 643 22.06 3.92 -1.80
C LEU A 643 20.92 4.93 -1.90
N SER A 644 19.97 4.92 -0.97
CA SER A 644 18.76 5.73 -1.14
C SER A 644 18.94 7.22 -0.83
N LEU A 645 19.97 7.60 -0.07
CA LEU A 645 20.25 9.00 0.27
C LEU A 645 21.75 9.31 0.25
N PHE A 646 22.10 10.43 -0.39
CA PHE A 646 23.43 11.05 -0.41
C PHE A 646 23.30 12.51 0.02
N ILE A 647 24.11 12.95 1.00
CA ILE A 647 24.00 14.31 1.57
C ILE A 647 25.35 15.03 1.51
N LEU A 648 25.34 16.21 0.90
CA LEU A 648 26.39 17.23 0.96
C LEU A 648 26.08 18.20 2.12
N THR A 649 27.09 18.60 2.89
CA THR A 649 26.93 19.63 3.95
C THR A 649 28.14 20.57 4.02
N GLU A 650 27.96 21.74 4.66
CA GLU A 650 29.02 22.74 4.81
C GLU A 650 30.28 22.18 5.48
N ALA A 651 30.12 21.23 6.41
CA ALA A 651 31.24 20.53 7.03
C ALA A 651 32.09 19.81 5.98
N ALA A 652 31.46 19.16 5.00
CA ALA A 652 32.14 18.48 3.90
C ALA A 652 32.76 19.48 2.90
N ALA A 653 32.06 20.56 2.57
CA ALA A 653 32.59 21.60 1.68
C ALA A 653 33.93 22.18 2.19
N LYS A 654 34.10 22.24 3.52
CA LYS A 654 35.27 22.77 4.25
C LYS A 654 36.34 21.74 4.64
N ASN A 655 36.09 20.43 4.49
CA ASN A 655 37.00 19.37 4.95
C ASN A 655 37.13 18.23 3.92
N SER A 656 38.30 18.08 3.31
CA SER A 656 38.60 17.08 2.27
C SER A 656 38.63 15.62 2.72
N ARG A 657 38.18 15.32 3.95
CA ARG A 657 37.99 13.95 4.48
C ARG A 657 36.52 13.49 4.46
N LEU A 658 35.62 14.28 3.88
CA LEU A 658 34.18 14.03 3.85
C LEU A 658 33.68 13.93 2.40
N ALA A 659 32.52 13.29 2.21
CA ALA A 659 32.01 12.96 0.89
C ALA A 659 31.60 14.20 0.06
N GLY A 660 32.31 14.44 -1.05
CA GLY A 660 31.82 15.26 -2.17
C GLY A 660 31.17 14.37 -3.25
N LEU A 661 30.50 14.98 -4.23
CA LEU A 661 29.76 14.24 -5.28
C LEU A 661 30.60 13.21 -6.06
N GLY A 662 31.92 13.39 -6.12
CA GLY A 662 32.84 12.41 -6.72
C GLY A 662 32.84 11.03 -6.07
N GLU A 663 32.29 10.87 -4.86
CA GLU A 663 32.07 9.55 -4.23
C GLU A 663 31.06 8.69 -5.01
N LEU A 664 30.15 9.29 -5.78
CA LEU A 664 29.20 8.56 -6.63
C LEU A 664 29.84 8.08 -7.95
N LYS A 665 31.07 8.51 -8.29
CA LYS A 665 31.66 8.36 -9.64
C LYS A 665 31.81 6.92 -10.12
N SER A 666 32.24 6.03 -9.22
CA SER A 666 32.45 4.59 -9.48
C SER A 666 31.18 3.75 -9.38
N LEU A 667 30.15 4.27 -8.71
CA LEU A 667 28.93 3.54 -8.35
C LEU A 667 27.92 3.50 -9.51
N ASN A 668 28.39 3.07 -10.69
CA ASN A 668 27.60 2.97 -11.92
C ASN A 668 26.56 1.84 -11.87
N ASN A 669 26.68 0.95 -10.88
CA ASN A 669 25.77 -0.18 -10.65
C ASN A 669 24.56 0.18 -9.77
N LEU A 670 24.39 1.44 -9.38
CA LEU A 670 23.26 1.89 -8.56
C LEU A 670 21.91 1.80 -9.29
N SER A 671 20.92 1.27 -8.59
CA SER A 671 19.55 1.01 -9.03
C SER A 671 18.50 1.62 -8.09
N GLY A 672 17.22 1.53 -8.47
CA GLY A 672 16.10 1.91 -7.60
C GLY A 672 15.99 3.42 -7.42
N LYS A 673 15.99 3.88 -6.17
CA LYS A 673 15.89 5.29 -5.76
C LYS A 673 17.26 5.82 -5.28
N LEU A 674 17.60 7.05 -5.67
CA LEU A 674 18.68 7.85 -5.09
C LEU A 674 18.18 9.29 -4.86
N THR A 675 18.23 9.74 -3.61
CA THR A 675 18.06 11.14 -3.22
C THR A 675 19.42 11.80 -3.03
N ILE A 676 19.63 12.99 -3.59
CA ILE A 676 20.85 13.79 -3.40
C ILE A 676 20.44 15.12 -2.77
N LYS A 677 20.95 15.42 -1.57
CA LYS A 677 20.64 16.66 -0.83
C LYS A 677 21.87 17.56 -0.63
N GLY A 678 21.62 18.87 -0.54
CA GLY A 678 22.65 19.91 -0.33
C GLY A 678 23.33 20.38 -1.63
N LEU A 679 22.62 20.35 -2.76
CA LEU A 679 23.19 20.64 -4.08
C LEU A 679 23.66 22.10 -4.25
N GLU A 680 23.18 23.03 -3.42
CA GLU A 680 23.69 24.41 -3.34
C GLU A 680 25.15 24.52 -2.89
N LEU A 681 25.70 23.44 -2.32
CA LEU A 681 27.07 23.39 -1.79
C LEU A 681 28.09 22.89 -2.82
N VAL A 682 27.64 22.48 -4.00
CA VAL A 682 28.48 22.02 -5.11
C VAL A 682 29.24 23.21 -5.69
N LYS A 683 30.57 23.11 -5.79
CA LYS A 683 31.45 24.27 -6.05
C LYS A 683 31.46 24.70 -7.52
N ASP A 684 31.34 23.77 -8.45
CA ASP A 684 31.36 24.02 -9.90
C ASP A 684 30.79 22.85 -10.73
N LYS A 685 30.72 23.05 -12.05
CA LYS A 685 30.28 22.03 -13.02
C LYS A 685 31.12 20.74 -12.99
N SER A 686 32.38 20.79 -12.59
CA SER A 686 33.27 19.62 -12.55
C SER A 686 32.98 18.74 -11.34
N GLU A 687 32.65 19.33 -10.18
CA GLU A 687 32.17 18.58 -9.01
C GLU A 687 30.79 17.95 -9.28
N ALA A 688 29.88 18.68 -9.92
CA ALA A 688 28.59 18.13 -10.37
C ALA A 688 28.77 16.96 -11.35
N ALA A 689 29.59 17.12 -12.40
CA ALA A 689 29.86 16.07 -13.38
C ALA A 689 30.59 14.85 -12.78
N ALA A 690 31.30 15.02 -11.66
CA ALA A 690 31.95 13.91 -10.96
C ALA A 690 30.94 12.90 -10.39
N ALA A 691 29.68 13.28 -10.15
CA ALA A 691 28.61 12.35 -9.74
C ALA A 691 28.32 11.25 -10.77
N ASN A 692 28.63 11.51 -12.06
CA ASN A 692 28.54 10.55 -13.17
C ASN A 692 27.18 9.80 -13.22
N LEU A 693 26.06 10.53 -13.18
CA LEU A 693 24.73 9.92 -13.16
C LEU A 693 24.37 9.25 -14.51
N LYS A 694 24.95 9.71 -15.61
CA LYS A 694 24.75 9.20 -16.97
C LYS A 694 25.23 7.76 -17.21
N GLU A 695 26.02 7.19 -16.30
CA GLU A 695 26.45 5.78 -16.37
C GLU A 695 25.61 4.88 -15.44
N LYS A 696 24.72 5.45 -14.62
CA LYS A 696 23.85 4.72 -13.67
C LYS A 696 22.56 4.27 -14.35
N SER A 697 22.68 3.39 -15.35
CA SER A 697 21.54 3.00 -16.20
C SER A 697 20.40 2.29 -15.47
N GLN A 698 20.67 1.73 -14.28
CA GLN A 698 19.68 0.99 -13.48
C GLN A 698 18.88 1.90 -12.52
N LEU A 699 19.23 3.18 -12.41
CA LEU A 699 18.55 4.12 -11.53
C LEU A 699 17.19 4.52 -12.12
N GLN A 700 16.14 4.40 -11.30
CA GLN A 700 14.74 4.51 -11.75
C GLN A 700 14.08 5.79 -11.21
N HIS A 701 14.41 6.17 -9.98
CA HIS A 701 13.96 7.40 -9.33
C HIS A 701 15.18 8.22 -8.90
N LEU A 702 15.23 9.50 -9.29
CA LEU A 702 16.26 10.46 -8.88
C LEU A 702 15.59 11.69 -8.28
N GLU A 703 15.97 12.01 -7.05
CA GLU A 703 15.40 13.10 -6.27
C GLU A 703 16.52 14.10 -5.92
N LEU A 704 16.43 15.32 -6.41
CA LEU A 704 17.49 16.34 -6.30
C LEU A 704 17.04 17.50 -5.41
N TRP A 705 17.66 17.65 -4.25
CA TRP A 705 17.34 18.68 -3.26
C TRP A 705 18.45 19.72 -3.13
N TRP A 706 18.04 20.97 -3.23
CA TRP A 706 18.69 22.11 -2.62
C TRP A 706 18.06 22.35 -1.23
N SER A 707 18.74 23.06 -0.32
CA SER A 707 18.05 23.58 0.89
C SER A 707 17.15 24.77 0.54
N ASP A 708 16.22 25.13 1.42
CA ASP A 708 15.31 26.27 1.21
C ASP A 708 16.07 27.61 1.22
N ASP A 709 15.73 28.52 0.31
CA ASP A 709 16.26 29.90 0.30
C ASP A 709 15.77 30.72 1.51
N SER A 710 14.60 30.40 2.07
CA SER A 710 13.99 31.14 3.20
C SER A 710 14.88 31.20 4.47
N ASN A 711 15.72 30.17 4.66
CA ASN A 711 16.58 30.00 5.82
C ASN A 711 18.07 30.34 5.55
N ASN A 712 18.43 30.73 4.33
CA ASN A 712 19.84 30.83 3.92
C ASN A 712 20.38 32.27 3.95
N MET A 713 21.47 32.49 4.70
CA MET A 713 22.16 33.80 4.78
C MET A 713 23.09 34.10 3.59
N VAL A 714 23.13 33.24 2.57
CA VAL A 714 24.03 33.37 1.41
C VAL A 714 23.21 33.51 0.12
N ALA A 715 23.39 34.63 -0.59
CA ALA A 715 22.70 34.89 -1.84
C ALA A 715 23.19 33.96 -2.97
N ARG A 716 22.43 32.88 -3.22
CA ARG A 716 22.65 31.95 -4.33
C ARG A 716 22.55 32.65 -5.68
N ARG A 717 23.37 32.21 -6.65
CA ARG A 717 23.34 32.70 -8.04
C ARG A 717 22.55 31.74 -8.90
N CYS A 718 21.47 32.19 -9.53
CA CYS A 718 20.60 31.32 -10.33
C CYS A 718 21.35 30.61 -11.47
N ASP A 719 22.35 31.27 -12.07
CA ASP A 719 23.23 30.69 -13.07
C ASP A 719 24.10 29.54 -12.52
N HIS A 720 24.46 29.57 -11.23
CA HIS A 720 25.26 28.54 -10.58
C HIS A 720 24.44 27.26 -10.38
N GLU A 721 23.23 27.36 -9.81
CA GLU A 721 22.35 26.20 -9.64
C GLU A 721 21.98 25.57 -10.98
N ARG A 722 21.72 26.41 -12.00
CA ARG A 722 21.54 25.99 -13.38
C ARG A 722 22.78 25.29 -13.94
N SER A 723 23.99 25.76 -13.60
CA SER A 723 25.25 25.13 -14.00
C SER A 723 25.46 23.74 -13.38
N VAL A 724 25.06 23.58 -12.11
CA VAL A 724 25.14 22.30 -11.38
C VAL A 724 24.17 21.30 -11.98
N LEU A 725 22.89 21.67 -12.16
CA LEU A 725 21.87 20.82 -12.78
C LEU A 725 22.26 20.42 -14.22
N GLU A 726 22.87 21.32 -15.00
CA GLU A 726 23.33 21.04 -16.37
C GLU A 726 24.39 19.93 -16.42
N ALA A 727 25.24 19.85 -15.39
CA ALA A 727 26.37 18.96 -15.31
C ALA A 727 26.07 17.60 -14.64
N LEU A 728 24.98 17.47 -13.87
CA LEU A 728 24.61 16.20 -13.21
C LEU A 728 24.28 15.06 -14.19
N GLN A 729 23.57 15.37 -15.29
CA GLN A 729 23.29 14.48 -16.43
C GLN A 729 22.82 13.05 -16.05
N PRO A 730 21.58 12.84 -15.59
CA PRO A 730 21.02 11.50 -15.35
C PRO A 730 20.91 10.64 -16.63
N HIS A 731 20.86 9.30 -16.46
CA HIS A 731 20.69 8.35 -17.57
C HIS A 731 19.26 8.39 -18.16
N PRO A 732 19.08 8.31 -19.50
CA PRO A 732 17.78 8.23 -20.18
C PRO A 732 16.82 7.08 -19.83
N ASN A 733 17.15 6.24 -18.85
CA ASN A 733 16.30 5.13 -18.39
C ASN A 733 15.39 5.54 -17.23
N LEU A 734 15.64 6.71 -16.64
CA LEU A 734 14.95 7.24 -15.47
C LEU A 734 13.44 7.25 -15.67
N LYS A 735 12.71 6.88 -14.61
CA LYS A 735 11.24 6.77 -14.55
C LYS A 735 10.60 7.84 -13.67
N GLU A 736 11.34 8.41 -12.73
CA GLU A 736 10.86 9.49 -11.89
C GLU A 736 11.98 10.49 -11.62
N LEU A 737 11.71 11.77 -11.90
CA LEU A 737 12.62 12.89 -11.64
C LEU A 737 11.90 13.91 -10.77
N GLN A 738 12.44 14.12 -9.57
CA GLN A 738 11.94 15.09 -8.60
C GLN A 738 13.00 16.16 -8.35
N LEU A 739 12.63 17.44 -8.47
CA LEU A 739 13.48 18.59 -8.14
C LEU A 739 12.85 19.36 -6.97
N CYS A 740 13.60 19.54 -5.88
CA CYS A 740 13.16 20.21 -4.66
C CYS A 740 14.02 21.45 -4.39
N TYR A 741 13.37 22.61 -4.20
CA TYR A 741 13.98 23.92 -3.88
C TYR A 741 15.01 24.43 -4.92
N TYR A 742 14.91 24.01 -6.18
CA TYR A 742 15.86 24.41 -7.24
C TYR A 742 15.84 25.93 -7.48
N GLY A 743 16.96 26.58 -7.15
CA GLY A 743 17.11 28.04 -7.21
C GLY A 743 17.47 28.64 -8.58
N GLY A 744 17.45 27.85 -9.66
CA GLY A 744 17.75 28.33 -11.02
C GLY A 744 16.50 28.85 -11.75
N THR A 745 16.66 29.86 -12.61
CA THR A 745 15.53 30.50 -13.32
C THR A 745 14.92 29.67 -14.45
N SER A 746 15.66 28.68 -14.98
CA SER A 746 15.15 27.70 -15.94
C SER A 746 15.91 26.37 -15.84
N VAL A 747 15.31 25.29 -16.33
CA VAL A 747 16.00 23.99 -16.48
C VAL A 747 16.96 24.06 -17.69
N PRO A 748 18.18 23.52 -17.62
CA PRO A 748 19.16 23.59 -18.71
C PRO A 748 18.70 22.91 -20.02
N THR A 749 18.56 23.69 -21.09
CA THR A 749 18.25 23.22 -22.44
C THR A 749 19.50 22.92 -23.28
N ALA A 750 20.60 23.65 -23.08
CA ALA A 750 21.79 23.61 -23.94
C ALA A 750 22.57 22.28 -23.89
N SER A 751 22.33 21.45 -22.87
CA SER A 751 22.90 20.11 -22.72
C SER A 751 21.98 18.97 -23.19
N CYS A 752 20.76 19.30 -23.65
CA CYS A 752 19.72 18.40 -24.18
C CYS A 752 19.26 17.20 -23.30
N TRP A 753 19.90 16.90 -22.17
CA TRP A 753 19.65 15.66 -21.43
C TRP A 753 18.22 15.57 -20.86
N PHE A 754 17.61 16.69 -20.43
CA PHE A 754 16.26 16.69 -19.88
C PHE A 754 15.24 16.14 -20.90
N SER A 755 15.28 16.68 -22.13
CA SER A 755 14.48 16.22 -23.27
C SER A 755 14.84 14.81 -23.78
N SER A 756 15.95 14.21 -23.30
CA SER A 756 16.31 12.82 -23.62
C SER A 756 15.69 11.79 -22.66
N LEU A 757 15.11 12.22 -21.53
CA LEU A 757 14.49 11.34 -20.53
C LEU A 757 13.08 10.88 -20.93
N MET A 758 12.91 10.45 -22.19
CA MET A 758 11.63 10.03 -22.81
C MET A 758 10.92 8.87 -22.07
N ASN A 759 11.67 8.18 -21.20
CA ASN A 759 11.21 7.10 -20.34
C ASN A 759 10.41 7.54 -19.10
N LEU A 760 10.45 8.82 -18.71
CA LEU A 760 9.86 9.32 -17.46
C LEU A 760 8.35 9.05 -17.37
N VAL A 761 7.92 8.64 -16.17
CA VAL A 761 6.54 8.30 -15.78
C VAL A 761 5.97 9.32 -14.80
N ARG A 762 6.81 9.90 -13.92
CA ARG A 762 6.47 11.09 -13.10
C ARG A 762 7.57 12.16 -13.20
N ILE A 763 7.13 13.41 -13.32
CA ILE A 763 7.95 14.61 -13.12
C ILE A 763 7.35 15.39 -11.96
N GLU A 764 8.19 15.83 -11.04
CA GLU A 764 7.76 16.56 -9.85
C GLU A 764 8.69 17.75 -9.57
N LEU A 765 8.12 18.95 -9.49
CA LEU A 765 8.82 20.17 -9.10
C LEU A 765 8.20 20.68 -7.80
N TYR A 766 9.02 20.87 -6.77
CA TYR A 766 8.58 21.20 -5.42
C TYR A 766 9.37 22.40 -4.87
N CYS A 767 8.68 23.50 -4.52
CA CYS A 767 9.27 24.72 -3.95
C CYS A 767 10.37 25.36 -4.82
N CYS A 768 10.35 25.16 -6.14
CA CYS A 768 11.33 25.72 -7.08
C CYS A 768 10.98 27.18 -7.45
N GLY A 769 10.76 28.04 -6.44
CA GLY A 769 10.10 29.34 -6.58
C GLY A 769 10.76 30.35 -7.53
N LYS A 770 12.03 30.17 -7.92
CA LYS A 770 12.73 31.02 -8.92
C LYS A 770 12.52 30.59 -10.37
N LEU A 771 11.92 29.42 -10.63
CA LEU A 771 11.75 28.86 -11.97
C LEU A 771 10.70 29.65 -12.76
N GLN A 772 11.07 30.15 -13.95
CA GLN A 772 10.21 31.01 -14.77
C GLN A 772 9.43 30.26 -15.86
N SER A 773 9.97 29.12 -16.33
CA SER A 773 9.34 28.21 -17.31
C SER A 773 10.04 26.84 -17.31
N LEU A 774 9.32 25.78 -17.71
CA LEU A 774 9.92 24.52 -18.11
C LEU A 774 10.30 24.53 -19.61
N PRO A 775 11.27 23.70 -20.04
CA PRO A 775 11.45 23.36 -21.44
C PRO A 775 10.23 22.58 -22.00
N SER A 776 10.17 22.41 -23.32
CA SER A 776 9.15 21.58 -23.98
C SER A 776 9.04 20.19 -23.34
N LEU A 777 7.79 19.76 -23.15
CA LEU A 777 7.43 18.47 -22.58
C LEU A 777 7.08 17.42 -23.66
N ASP A 778 7.11 17.80 -24.94
CA ASP A 778 6.76 16.93 -26.07
C ASP A 778 7.50 15.57 -26.11
N PRO A 779 8.78 15.46 -25.66
CA PRO A 779 9.48 14.18 -25.63
C PRO A 779 8.95 13.15 -24.63
N PHE A 780 8.15 13.54 -23.64
CA PHE A 780 7.77 12.67 -22.52
C PHE A 780 6.52 11.84 -22.80
N VAL A 781 6.58 11.04 -23.87
CA VAL A 781 5.48 10.16 -24.31
C VAL A 781 5.06 9.12 -23.26
N SER A 782 5.93 8.81 -22.29
CA SER A 782 5.69 7.85 -21.20
C SER A 782 5.11 8.48 -19.93
N LEU A 783 4.94 9.81 -19.88
CA LEU A 783 4.59 10.54 -18.66
C LEU A 783 3.15 10.26 -18.23
N GLU A 784 2.95 9.68 -17.05
CA GLU A 784 1.64 9.40 -16.48
C GLU A 784 1.19 10.43 -15.44
N GLU A 785 2.14 11.12 -14.80
CA GLU A 785 1.87 12.12 -13.78
C GLU A 785 2.82 13.33 -13.88
N LEU A 786 2.26 14.53 -13.79
CA LEU A 786 3.00 15.79 -13.63
C LEU A 786 2.54 16.50 -12.36
N VAL A 787 3.49 16.81 -11.47
CA VAL A 787 3.26 17.52 -10.21
C VAL A 787 4.06 18.82 -10.21
N LEU A 788 3.37 19.94 -10.05
CA LEU A 788 3.93 21.27 -9.89
C LEU A 788 3.45 21.82 -8.54
N TYR A 789 4.37 22.00 -7.59
CA TYR A 789 4.07 22.48 -6.23
C TYR A 789 4.97 23.66 -5.86
N ASN A 790 4.37 24.77 -5.42
CA ASN A 790 5.05 25.98 -4.94
C ASN A 790 6.10 26.52 -5.93
N LEU A 791 5.61 27.08 -7.04
CA LEU A 791 6.43 27.60 -8.14
C LEU A 791 6.20 29.10 -8.36
N GLU A 792 6.54 29.90 -7.34
CA GLU A 792 6.25 31.34 -7.28
C GLU A 792 6.50 32.12 -8.58
N SER A 793 7.64 31.93 -9.27
CA SER A 793 8.01 32.71 -10.47
C SER A 793 7.47 32.14 -11.80
N LEU A 794 6.78 31.00 -11.79
CA LEU A 794 6.39 30.31 -13.01
C LEU A 794 5.24 31.06 -13.70
N ALA A 795 5.51 31.70 -14.84
CA ALA A 795 4.49 32.44 -15.59
C ALA A 795 3.72 31.54 -16.57
N TYR A 796 4.41 30.59 -17.20
CA TYR A 796 3.82 29.60 -18.10
C TYR A 796 4.50 28.25 -17.89
N VAL A 797 3.76 27.14 -18.01
CA VAL A 797 4.33 25.79 -17.89
C VAL A 797 5.43 25.60 -18.94
N GLN A 798 5.18 25.97 -20.21
CA GLN A 798 6.18 26.01 -21.28
C GLN A 798 6.52 27.46 -21.68
N GLY A 799 7.81 27.77 -21.77
CA GLY A 799 8.33 29.07 -22.23
C GLY A 799 8.50 29.17 -23.75
N GLU A 800 8.97 30.34 -24.22
CA GLU A 800 9.26 30.57 -25.65
C GLU A 800 10.42 29.70 -26.17
N THR A 801 10.11 28.55 -26.76
CA THR A 801 11.11 27.74 -27.47
C THR A 801 11.46 28.36 -28.82
N VAL A 802 12.39 29.31 -28.82
CA VAL A 802 13.08 29.75 -30.04
C VAL A 802 13.62 28.51 -30.76
N SER A 803 13.15 28.31 -32.00
CA SER A 803 13.36 27.14 -32.87
C SER A 803 12.55 25.86 -32.61
N SER A 804 11.44 25.89 -31.86
CA SER A 804 10.35 24.94 -32.13
C SER A 804 9.67 25.33 -33.45
N LEU A 805 9.88 24.53 -34.50
CA LEU A 805 9.07 24.59 -35.71
C LEU A 805 7.58 24.44 -35.31
N PRO A 806 6.66 25.30 -35.79
CA PRO A 806 5.27 25.23 -35.36
C PRO A 806 4.61 23.92 -35.81
N PHE A 807 3.60 23.48 -35.05
CA PHE A 807 2.82 22.25 -35.29
C PHE A 807 2.38 22.09 -36.77
N SER A 808 2.08 23.19 -37.43
CA SER A 808 1.68 23.30 -38.85
C SER A 808 2.73 22.87 -39.89
N SER A 809 3.99 22.61 -39.50
CA SER A 809 5.09 22.34 -40.44
C SER A 809 5.48 20.87 -40.62
N LEU A 810 4.87 19.93 -39.87
CA LEU A 810 5.05 18.48 -40.05
C LEU A 810 3.80 17.81 -40.67
N SER A 811 3.67 17.99 -41.99
CA SER A 811 2.74 17.33 -42.92
C SER A 811 1.23 17.64 -42.74
N SER A 812 0.62 18.10 -43.83
CA SER A 812 -0.81 18.42 -43.93
C SER A 812 -1.71 17.18 -44.07
N SER A 813 -1.52 16.16 -43.24
CA SER A 813 -2.26 14.88 -43.32
C SER A 813 -2.57 14.17 -42.00
N ASN A 814 -1.91 14.52 -40.88
CA ASN A 814 -2.13 13.83 -39.60
C ASN A 814 -2.88 14.75 -38.62
N LYS A 815 -4.07 14.34 -38.16
CA LYS A 815 -4.86 15.07 -37.14
C LYS A 815 -4.63 14.52 -35.72
N ASP A 816 -3.65 13.64 -35.57
CA ASP A 816 -3.55 12.69 -34.44
C ASP A 816 -2.27 12.89 -33.58
N LEU A 817 -1.68 14.09 -33.61
CA LEU A 817 -0.54 14.44 -32.75
C LEU A 817 -1.01 14.73 -31.32
N GLN A 818 -1.20 13.67 -30.54
CA GLN A 818 -1.55 13.73 -29.11
C GLN A 818 -0.35 14.21 -28.27
N PHE A 819 -0.55 15.27 -27.48
CA PHE A 819 0.44 15.78 -26.55
C PHE A 819 0.36 15.00 -25.22
N LEU A 820 1.50 14.68 -24.62
CA LEU A 820 1.65 13.82 -23.43
C LEU A 820 0.66 12.62 -23.41
N PRO A 821 0.71 11.72 -24.42
CA PRO A 821 -0.31 10.69 -24.68
C PRO A 821 -0.43 9.58 -23.62
N SER A 822 0.30 9.65 -22.51
CA SER A 822 0.17 8.74 -21.36
C SER A 822 -0.36 9.42 -20.08
N LEU A 823 -0.59 10.74 -20.08
CA LEU A 823 -0.83 11.52 -18.87
C LEU A 823 -2.20 11.20 -18.25
N LYS A 824 -2.20 10.71 -17.01
CA LYS A 824 -3.38 10.29 -16.23
C LYS A 824 -3.69 11.23 -15.06
N SER A 825 -2.69 11.94 -14.56
CA SER A 825 -2.79 12.85 -13.42
C SER A 825 -2.00 14.14 -13.67
N LEU A 826 -2.63 15.29 -13.40
CA LEU A 826 -2.01 16.60 -13.44
C LEU A 826 -2.35 17.34 -12.14
N LYS A 827 -1.31 17.74 -11.39
CA LYS A 827 -1.41 18.46 -10.11
C LYS A 827 -0.64 19.78 -10.21
N ILE A 828 -1.30 20.89 -9.91
CA ILE A 828 -0.71 22.24 -9.91
C ILE A 828 -1.17 22.98 -8.64
N THR A 829 -0.29 23.11 -7.66
CA THR A 829 -0.58 23.70 -6.35
C THR A 829 0.39 24.84 -6.04
N ASP A 830 -0.07 25.89 -5.36
CA ASP A 830 0.75 27.03 -4.90
C ASP A 830 1.54 27.70 -6.05
N CYS A 831 0.89 27.98 -7.18
CA CYS A 831 1.54 28.59 -8.36
C CYS A 831 1.02 30.02 -8.64
N PRO A 832 1.29 31.00 -7.76
CA PRO A 832 0.57 32.29 -7.71
C PRO A 832 0.82 33.25 -8.89
N ASN A 833 1.84 33.02 -9.72
CA ASN A 833 2.09 33.79 -10.93
C ASN A 833 1.79 33.02 -12.24
N LEU A 834 1.28 31.79 -12.16
CA LEU A 834 0.98 30.98 -13.35
C LEU A 834 -0.19 31.58 -14.12
N ILE A 835 0.05 31.93 -15.38
CA ILE A 835 -0.94 32.52 -16.31
C ILE A 835 -1.57 31.42 -17.17
N GLY A 836 -0.79 30.42 -17.61
CA GLY A 836 -1.35 29.31 -18.37
C GLY A 836 -0.32 28.30 -18.88
N TRP A 837 -0.71 27.47 -19.84
CA TRP A 837 0.11 26.33 -20.27
C TRP A 837 1.31 26.71 -21.14
N SER A 838 1.12 27.52 -22.18
CA SER A 838 2.17 27.93 -23.11
C SER A 838 1.86 29.31 -23.69
N LEU A 839 2.89 30.16 -23.81
CA LEU A 839 2.75 31.49 -24.41
C LEU A 839 2.56 31.45 -25.94
N ALA A 840 3.05 30.40 -26.61
CA ALA A 840 3.08 30.32 -28.08
C ALA A 840 1.77 29.83 -28.73
N ASN A 841 0.84 29.27 -27.94
CA ASN A 841 -0.26 28.43 -28.43
C ASN A 841 -1.67 28.98 -28.09
N MET A 842 -1.82 30.29 -27.96
CA MET A 842 -3.10 30.93 -27.56
C MET A 842 -4.26 30.74 -28.56
N GLU A 843 -3.99 30.30 -29.80
CA GLU A 843 -5.02 29.98 -30.81
C GLU A 843 -5.24 28.46 -31.03
N GLU A 844 -4.28 27.61 -30.66
CA GLU A 844 -4.35 26.14 -30.79
C GLU A 844 -3.74 25.47 -29.54
N SER A 845 -4.54 25.25 -28.49
CA SER A 845 -4.06 24.60 -27.27
C SER A 845 -3.83 23.09 -27.46
N PRO A 846 -2.83 22.48 -26.81
CA PRO A 846 -2.52 21.06 -26.98
C PRO A 846 -3.60 20.16 -26.36
N LEU A 847 -3.89 19.01 -26.99
CA LEU A 847 -4.85 18.03 -26.49
C LEU A 847 -4.18 16.98 -25.59
N LEU A 848 -4.66 16.87 -24.34
CA LEU A 848 -4.35 15.84 -23.35
C LEU A 848 -5.46 14.77 -23.30
N PRO A 849 -5.27 13.58 -23.90
CA PRO A 849 -6.39 12.66 -24.17
C PRO A 849 -6.82 11.73 -23.00
N TRP A 850 -5.96 11.49 -22.00
CA TRP A 850 -6.18 10.44 -20.99
C TRP A 850 -6.18 10.91 -19.53
N VAL A 851 -6.22 12.22 -19.29
CA VAL A 851 -6.17 12.77 -17.92
C VAL A 851 -7.43 12.36 -17.16
N SER A 852 -7.22 11.66 -16.05
CA SER A 852 -8.26 11.07 -15.20
C SER A 852 -8.38 11.76 -13.83
N THR A 853 -7.34 12.50 -13.43
CA THR A 853 -7.32 13.34 -12.23
C THR A 853 -6.70 14.68 -12.58
N LEU A 854 -7.41 15.77 -12.28
CA LEU A 854 -6.91 17.14 -12.38
C LEU A 854 -7.11 17.86 -11.06
N GLU A 855 -6.07 18.52 -10.59
CA GLU A 855 -6.00 19.18 -9.29
C GLU A 855 -5.28 20.51 -9.50
N ILE A 856 -5.98 21.63 -9.27
CA ILE A 856 -5.45 22.99 -9.39
C ILE A 856 -5.80 23.75 -8.11
N GLU A 857 -4.78 24.17 -7.36
CA GLU A 857 -4.91 24.77 -6.02
C GLU A 857 -4.05 26.04 -5.91
N SER A 858 -4.62 27.12 -5.38
CA SER A 858 -3.98 28.44 -5.21
C SER A 858 -3.20 28.90 -6.44
N CYS A 859 -3.93 29.01 -7.55
CA CYS A 859 -3.45 29.45 -8.86
C CYS A 859 -4.24 30.68 -9.36
N PRO A 860 -4.33 31.79 -8.60
CA PRO A 860 -5.28 32.89 -8.84
C PRO A 860 -5.06 33.71 -10.12
N LYS A 861 -3.93 33.55 -10.82
CA LYS A 861 -3.66 34.24 -12.10
C LYS A 861 -3.85 33.37 -13.33
N MET A 862 -4.19 32.09 -13.16
CA MET A 862 -4.30 31.16 -14.27
C MET A 862 -5.54 31.48 -15.10
N VAL A 863 -5.41 31.51 -16.43
CA VAL A 863 -6.49 31.84 -17.37
C VAL A 863 -6.60 30.88 -18.56
N THR A 864 -5.55 30.09 -18.86
CA THR A 864 -5.60 29.06 -19.92
C THR A 864 -5.04 27.70 -19.46
N ILE A 865 -5.65 26.63 -19.95
CA ILE A 865 -5.29 25.23 -19.74
C ILE A 865 -5.27 24.49 -21.09
N PRO A 866 -4.62 23.30 -21.19
CA PRO A 866 -4.72 22.44 -22.36
C PRO A 866 -6.16 22.06 -22.71
N HIS A 867 -6.37 21.57 -23.92
CA HIS A 867 -7.60 20.85 -24.25
C HIS A 867 -7.57 19.45 -23.63
N PHE A 868 -8.74 18.92 -23.23
CA PHE A 868 -8.87 17.58 -22.66
C PHE A 868 -10.00 16.80 -23.34
N LEU A 869 -9.89 15.47 -23.41
CA LEU A 869 -11.06 14.61 -23.67
C LEU A 869 -11.87 14.42 -22.38
N ILE A 870 -13.19 14.27 -22.50
CA ILE A 870 -14.12 14.11 -21.36
C ILE A 870 -13.97 12.70 -20.74
N ASN A 871 -12.89 12.50 -19.98
CA ASN A 871 -12.47 11.22 -19.38
C ASN A 871 -12.04 11.31 -17.91
N PHE A 872 -12.14 12.48 -17.28
CA PHE A 872 -11.84 12.66 -15.84
C PHE A 872 -12.64 11.71 -14.96
N LYS A 873 -12.08 11.35 -13.80
CA LYS A 873 -12.78 10.74 -12.65
C LYS A 873 -13.04 11.78 -11.57
N LYS A 874 -11.98 12.52 -11.18
CA LYS A 874 -11.99 13.61 -10.21
C LYS A 874 -11.41 14.88 -10.85
N VAL A 875 -12.08 16.00 -10.66
CA VAL A 875 -11.53 17.35 -10.88
C VAL A 875 -11.65 18.14 -9.59
N GLU A 876 -10.59 18.84 -9.22
CA GLU A 876 -10.45 19.56 -7.97
C GLU A 876 -9.87 20.95 -8.26
N LEU A 877 -10.63 22.00 -7.98
CA LEU A 877 -10.28 23.39 -8.23
C LEU A 877 -10.42 24.20 -6.94
N MET A 878 -9.31 24.68 -6.40
CA MET A 878 -9.24 25.42 -5.15
C MET A 878 -8.53 26.76 -5.36
N ASP A 879 -9.12 27.89 -4.91
CA ASP A 879 -8.50 29.22 -5.02
C ASP A 879 -7.99 29.52 -6.46
N VAL A 880 -8.94 29.51 -7.40
CA VAL A 880 -8.73 29.75 -8.84
C VAL A 880 -9.55 30.92 -9.37
N SER A 881 -9.10 31.51 -10.47
CA SER A 881 -9.75 32.66 -11.10
C SER A 881 -11.12 32.33 -11.72
N SER A 882 -12.00 33.33 -11.75
CA SER A 882 -13.26 33.35 -12.51
C SER A 882 -13.04 33.06 -14.00
N GLU A 883 -11.96 33.60 -14.54
CA GLU A 883 -11.53 33.50 -15.93
C GLU A 883 -11.21 32.05 -16.29
N LEU A 884 -10.43 31.33 -15.48
CA LEU A 884 -10.15 29.91 -15.66
C LEU A 884 -11.45 29.09 -15.64
N LEU A 885 -12.33 29.33 -14.68
CA LEU A 885 -13.62 28.64 -14.55
C LEU A 885 -14.50 28.84 -15.78
N SER A 886 -14.46 30.02 -16.41
CA SER A 886 -15.18 30.32 -17.65
C SER A 886 -14.60 29.58 -18.87
N VAL A 887 -13.27 29.48 -18.97
CA VAL A 887 -12.53 28.85 -20.08
C VAL A 887 -12.50 27.32 -19.96
N PHE A 888 -12.63 26.77 -18.76
CA PHE A 888 -12.51 25.34 -18.51
C PHE A 888 -13.47 24.49 -19.36
N GLY A 889 -14.73 24.91 -19.49
CA GLY A 889 -15.72 24.20 -20.32
C GLY A 889 -15.37 24.24 -21.82
N ALA A 890 -14.89 25.38 -22.32
CA ALA A 890 -14.41 25.50 -23.70
C ALA A 890 -13.14 24.65 -23.96
N SER A 891 -12.43 24.25 -22.91
CA SER A 891 -11.26 23.40 -23.00
C SER A 891 -11.59 21.92 -23.19
N LEU A 892 -12.83 21.47 -22.90
CA LEU A 892 -13.21 20.06 -23.04
C LEU A 892 -13.74 19.71 -24.43
N ILE A 893 -13.19 18.65 -25.02
CA ILE A 893 -13.56 18.13 -26.34
C ILE A 893 -14.36 16.83 -26.19
N SER A 894 -15.57 16.83 -26.73
CA SER A 894 -16.42 15.64 -26.82
C SER A 894 -16.11 14.80 -28.08
N PRO A 895 -15.86 13.49 -27.97
CA PRO A 895 -15.64 12.63 -29.14
C PRO A 895 -16.93 12.41 -29.92
N SER A 896 -16.86 12.41 -31.26
CA SER A 896 -18.01 12.29 -32.17
C SER A 896 -18.48 10.84 -32.41
N LEU A 897 -18.32 9.95 -31.42
CA LEU A 897 -18.69 8.53 -31.50
C LEU A 897 -19.66 8.12 -30.36
N PRO A 898 -20.43 7.03 -30.52
CA PRO A 898 -21.48 6.64 -29.57
C PRO A 898 -20.96 6.29 -28.16
N PRO A 899 -21.82 6.41 -27.12
CA PRO A 899 -21.38 6.50 -25.73
C PRO A 899 -20.92 5.17 -25.13
N ALA A 900 -19.60 4.92 -25.16
CA ALA A 900 -18.92 3.94 -24.33
C ALA A 900 -18.40 4.58 -23.02
N HIS A 901 -19.32 5.11 -22.21
CA HIS A 901 -19.09 5.63 -20.84
C HIS A 901 -18.02 6.74 -20.66
N PRO A 902 -18.38 8.04 -20.76
CA PRO A 902 -17.66 9.08 -20.00
C PRO A 902 -17.74 8.78 -18.49
N ARG A 903 -16.69 9.09 -17.74
CA ARG A 903 -16.49 8.62 -16.34
C ARG A 903 -16.34 9.74 -15.30
N PHE A 904 -16.95 10.90 -15.51
CA PHE A 904 -16.82 12.02 -14.57
C PHE A 904 -17.59 11.70 -13.28
N HIS A 905 -16.92 11.33 -12.18
CA HIS A 905 -17.59 11.00 -10.93
C HIS A 905 -17.72 12.22 -10.02
N GLU A 906 -16.67 13.01 -9.87
CA GLU A 906 -16.54 13.98 -8.77
C GLU A 906 -15.92 15.31 -9.21
N LEU A 907 -16.60 16.42 -8.86
CA LEU A 907 -16.11 17.78 -8.96
C LEU A 907 -16.02 18.39 -7.56
N CYS A 908 -14.85 18.88 -7.18
CA CYS A 908 -14.65 19.64 -5.95
C CYS A 908 -14.23 21.07 -6.28
N LEU A 909 -14.96 22.04 -5.73
CA LEU A 909 -14.72 23.48 -5.85
C LEU A 909 -14.51 24.06 -4.45
N GLN A 910 -13.37 24.73 -4.21
CA GLN A 910 -13.08 25.35 -2.92
C GLN A 910 -12.57 26.80 -3.07
N TYR A 911 -13.02 27.71 -2.22
CA TYR A 911 -12.65 29.14 -2.25
C TYR A 911 -12.88 29.85 -3.61
N VAL A 912 -13.77 29.35 -4.47
CA VAL A 912 -14.02 29.94 -5.81
C VAL A 912 -15.04 31.08 -5.78
N ASN A 913 -14.92 32.00 -6.75
CA ASN A 913 -15.76 33.20 -6.85
C ASN A 913 -17.03 33.01 -7.72
N ASP A 914 -17.03 32.06 -8.66
CA ASP A 914 -18.15 31.73 -9.56
C ASP A 914 -18.14 30.21 -9.81
N LEU A 915 -19.17 29.68 -10.47
CA LEU A 915 -19.20 28.32 -10.99
C LEU A 915 -18.66 28.29 -12.43
N PRO A 916 -18.08 27.16 -12.89
CA PRO A 916 -17.64 27.03 -14.27
C PRO A 916 -18.85 26.81 -15.20
N GLN A 917 -19.61 27.87 -15.48
CA GLN A 917 -20.92 27.79 -16.15
C GLN A 917 -20.85 27.11 -17.53
N GLY A 918 -19.77 27.33 -18.29
CA GLY A 918 -19.53 26.68 -19.59
C GLY A 918 -19.20 25.18 -19.51
N LEU A 919 -18.73 24.69 -18.35
CA LEU A 919 -18.44 23.28 -18.11
C LEU A 919 -19.72 22.49 -17.78
N MET A 920 -20.68 23.11 -17.09
CA MET A 920 -21.87 22.45 -16.55
C MET A 920 -22.67 21.63 -17.60
N PRO A 921 -22.91 22.11 -18.84
CA PRO A 921 -23.57 21.32 -19.90
C PRO A 921 -22.85 20.02 -20.32
N GLN A 922 -21.56 19.88 -20.00
CA GLN A 922 -20.72 18.73 -20.36
C GLN A 922 -20.67 17.67 -19.23
N LEU A 923 -20.96 18.07 -17.99
CA LEU A 923 -20.90 17.25 -16.77
C LEU A 923 -22.10 16.31 -16.60
N THR A 924 -22.65 15.79 -17.69
CA THR A 924 -23.86 14.96 -17.68
C THR A 924 -23.71 13.62 -16.95
N SER A 925 -22.48 13.18 -16.70
CA SER A 925 -22.13 11.96 -15.93
C SER A 925 -21.79 12.22 -14.46
N LEU A 926 -21.66 13.48 -14.03
CA LEU A 926 -21.25 13.86 -12.67
C LEU A 926 -22.14 13.23 -11.61
N GLU A 927 -21.53 12.52 -10.65
CA GLU A 927 -22.24 11.88 -9.54
C GLU A 927 -22.14 12.68 -8.23
N ARG A 928 -21.04 13.43 -8.02
CA ARG A 928 -20.77 14.20 -6.79
C ARG A 928 -20.29 15.62 -7.07
N LEU A 929 -20.87 16.60 -6.38
CA LEU A 929 -20.49 18.00 -6.44
C LEU A 929 -20.26 18.56 -5.03
N ASN A 930 -19.00 18.89 -4.74
CA ASN A 930 -18.58 19.56 -3.50
C ASN A 930 -18.32 21.04 -3.79
N ILE A 931 -18.91 21.95 -3.00
CA ILE A 931 -18.73 23.40 -3.07
C ILE A 931 -18.44 23.89 -1.64
N TRP A 932 -17.17 24.18 -1.33
CA TRP A 932 -16.70 24.40 0.04
C TRP A 932 -16.03 25.78 0.19
N PHE A 933 -16.34 26.52 1.26
CA PHE A 933 -15.71 27.81 1.60
C PHE A 933 -15.73 28.89 0.49
N CYS A 934 -16.70 28.84 -0.42
CA CYS A 934 -16.80 29.76 -1.56
C CYS A 934 -17.44 31.10 -1.15
N SER A 935 -16.80 31.87 -0.28
CA SER A 935 -17.37 33.09 0.34
C SER A 935 -17.72 34.24 -0.62
N ASN A 936 -17.34 34.16 -1.90
CA ASN A 936 -17.73 35.13 -2.95
C ASN A 936 -18.79 34.60 -3.94
N LEU A 937 -19.10 33.30 -3.94
CA LEU A 937 -20.07 32.72 -4.86
C LEU A 937 -21.48 33.19 -4.51
N THR A 938 -22.06 34.04 -5.36
CA THR A 938 -23.33 34.74 -5.04
C THR A 938 -24.58 33.91 -5.25
N THR A 939 -24.65 33.07 -6.29
CA THR A 939 -25.86 32.29 -6.61
C THR A 939 -25.55 30.87 -7.08
N LEU A 940 -26.44 29.93 -6.73
CA LEU A 940 -26.54 28.61 -7.36
C LEU A 940 -27.89 28.50 -8.07
N SER A 941 -27.88 28.54 -9.40
CA SER A 941 -29.09 28.70 -10.21
C SER A 941 -29.70 27.38 -10.71
N PRO A 942 -31.05 27.28 -10.83
CA PRO A 942 -31.71 26.12 -11.45
C PRO A 942 -31.26 25.93 -12.90
N SER A 943 -30.96 27.04 -13.58
CA SER A 943 -30.50 27.09 -14.98
C SER A 943 -29.13 26.47 -15.20
N ILE A 944 -28.30 26.36 -14.14
CA ILE A 944 -27.07 25.54 -14.10
C ILE A 944 -27.43 24.09 -13.75
N LEU A 945 -28.15 23.87 -12.65
CA LEU A 945 -28.39 22.53 -12.07
C LEU A 945 -29.12 21.54 -13.00
N ARG A 946 -29.96 22.03 -13.92
CA ARG A 946 -30.61 21.20 -14.97
C ARG A 946 -29.63 20.43 -15.88
N HIS A 947 -28.36 20.83 -15.92
CA HIS A 947 -27.34 20.17 -16.74
C HIS A 947 -26.69 18.94 -16.09
N LEU A 948 -27.02 18.64 -14.82
CA LEU A 948 -26.41 17.59 -14.00
C LEU A 948 -27.41 16.44 -13.69
N PRO A 949 -27.91 15.69 -14.70
CA PRO A 949 -28.97 14.70 -14.49
C PRO A 949 -28.54 13.48 -13.65
N SER A 950 -27.23 13.18 -13.60
CA SER A 950 -26.65 12.02 -12.90
C SER A 950 -26.25 12.31 -11.46
N LEU A 951 -26.35 13.56 -10.99
CA LEU A 951 -25.85 13.98 -9.68
C LEU A 951 -26.60 13.26 -8.56
N LYS A 952 -25.85 12.60 -7.66
CA LYS A 952 -26.34 11.84 -6.50
C LYS A 952 -26.08 12.57 -5.18
N GLU A 953 -24.93 13.23 -5.07
CA GLU A 953 -24.46 13.92 -3.87
C GLU A 953 -24.16 15.40 -4.19
N LEU A 954 -24.76 16.32 -3.43
CA LEU A 954 -24.47 17.76 -3.48
C LEU A 954 -24.12 18.24 -2.07
N HIS A 955 -22.89 18.71 -1.87
CA HIS A 955 -22.41 19.20 -0.59
C HIS A 955 -22.00 20.67 -0.70
N ILE A 956 -22.69 21.54 0.04
CA ILE A 956 -22.46 22.98 0.08
C ILE A 956 -22.06 23.35 1.52
N LEU A 957 -20.79 23.73 1.74
CA LEU A 957 -20.25 24.00 3.07
C LEU A 957 -19.65 25.41 3.13
N SER A 958 -19.98 26.20 4.14
CA SER A 958 -19.33 27.50 4.48
C SER A 958 -19.32 28.53 3.35
N CYS A 959 -20.44 28.67 2.63
CA CYS A 959 -20.57 29.63 1.52
C CYS A 959 -21.35 30.87 1.96
N GLU A 960 -20.63 31.89 2.45
CA GLU A 960 -21.20 33.04 3.16
C GLU A 960 -22.23 33.85 2.36
N VAL A 961 -21.94 34.20 1.10
CA VAL A 961 -22.80 35.09 0.29
C VAL A 961 -23.72 34.34 -0.69
N LEU A 962 -23.83 33.01 -0.56
CA LEU A 962 -24.51 32.14 -1.51
C LEU A 962 -26.03 32.14 -1.32
N GLU A 963 -26.75 32.56 -2.36
CA GLU A 963 -28.20 32.43 -2.48
C GLU A 963 -28.52 31.21 -3.37
N LEU A 964 -29.35 30.29 -2.88
CA LEU A 964 -29.89 29.23 -3.71
C LEU A 964 -31.08 29.80 -4.48
N GLU A 965 -30.87 30.14 -5.76
CA GLU A 965 -31.86 30.87 -6.55
C GLU A 965 -33.13 30.03 -6.74
N ASP A 966 -34.28 30.66 -6.54
CA ASP A 966 -35.58 30.02 -6.65
C ASP A 966 -36.03 29.91 -8.11
N TYR A 967 -36.79 28.88 -8.47
CA TYR A 967 -37.30 28.72 -9.84
C TYR A 967 -38.72 29.28 -9.94
N ASP A 968 -38.84 30.53 -10.40
CA ASP A 968 -40.14 31.20 -10.52
C ASP A 968 -41.05 30.50 -11.54
N TYR A 969 -42.21 30.06 -11.04
CA TYR A 969 -43.29 29.50 -11.84
C TYR A 969 -44.14 30.69 -12.35
N GLY A 970 -43.60 31.40 -13.35
CA GLY A 970 -44.07 32.71 -13.80
C GLY A 970 -45.60 32.83 -13.84
N ASP A 971 -46.13 33.82 -13.10
CA ASP A 971 -47.56 33.93 -12.78
C ASP A 971 -48.46 33.86 -14.02
N GLY A 972 -49.59 33.17 -13.87
CA GLY A 972 -50.35 32.52 -14.92
C GLY A 972 -51.11 33.45 -15.87
N ASN A 973 -50.38 34.23 -16.67
CA ASN A 973 -50.95 35.07 -17.72
C ASN A 973 -51.09 34.29 -19.04
N LYS A 974 -52.25 34.42 -19.68
CA LYS A 974 -52.71 33.51 -20.75
C LYS A 974 -52.09 33.83 -22.11
N GLY A 975 -50.95 33.19 -22.42
CA GLY A 975 -50.49 32.94 -23.79
C GLY A 975 -50.94 31.55 -24.26
N ASN A 976 -51.55 31.46 -25.45
CA ASN A 976 -52.04 30.19 -25.99
C ASN A 976 -50.94 29.45 -26.78
N ASP A 977 -50.23 28.51 -26.14
CA ASP A 977 -49.49 27.45 -26.84
C ASP A 977 -49.48 26.18 -25.96
N GLU A 978 -50.20 25.13 -26.38
CA GLU A 978 -50.52 23.96 -25.52
C GLU A 978 -49.38 22.93 -25.36
N ASN A 979 -48.12 23.26 -25.71
CA ASN A 979 -47.02 22.28 -25.84
C ASN A 979 -45.92 22.33 -24.75
N ASP A 980 -45.70 23.44 -24.05
CA ASP A 980 -44.60 23.56 -23.05
C ASP A 980 -45.08 23.35 -21.59
N SER A 981 -45.83 22.27 -21.35
CA SER A 981 -46.46 21.97 -20.05
C SER A 981 -45.75 20.90 -19.20
N VAL A 982 -44.46 20.64 -19.47
CA VAL A 982 -43.63 19.69 -18.69
C VAL A 982 -42.72 20.45 -17.71
N PRO A 983 -42.85 20.25 -16.38
CA PRO A 983 -41.93 20.85 -15.42
C PRO A 983 -40.49 20.35 -15.63
N PRO A 984 -39.47 21.24 -15.70
CA PRO A 984 -38.08 20.81 -15.81
C PRO A 984 -37.67 19.99 -14.59
N ARG A 985 -37.23 18.75 -14.82
CA ARG A 985 -36.70 17.86 -13.78
C ARG A 985 -35.27 18.26 -13.40
N PHE A 986 -35.14 19.21 -12.47
CA PHE A 986 -33.86 19.52 -11.83
C PHE A 986 -33.39 18.34 -10.97
N LEU A 987 -32.09 18.04 -11.05
CA LEU A 987 -31.38 17.02 -10.24
C LEU A 987 -32.20 15.74 -9.93
N PRO A 988 -32.63 14.98 -10.97
CA PRO A 988 -33.53 13.84 -10.80
C PRO A 988 -32.88 12.61 -10.14
N SER A 989 -31.53 12.54 -10.10
CA SER A 989 -30.78 11.43 -9.48
C SER A 989 -30.32 11.73 -8.05
N LEU A 990 -30.61 12.93 -7.52
CA LEU A 990 -30.07 13.41 -6.25
C LEU A 990 -30.60 12.56 -5.09
N ARG A 991 -29.68 12.09 -4.24
CA ARG A 991 -29.95 11.25 -3.06
C ARG A 991 -29.52 11.93 -1.76
N CYS A 992 -28.40 12.65 -1.77
CA CYS A 992 -27.89 13.37 -0.61
C CYS A 992 -27.73 14.86 -0.94
N LEU A 993 -28.25 15.71 -0.05
CA LEU A 993 -27.99 17.15 -0.03
C LEU A 993 -27.52 17.53 1.37
N VAL A 994 -26.29 18.06 1.47
CA VAL A 994 -25.74 18.64 2.70
C VAL A 994 -25.57 20.14 2.49
N VAL A 995 -26.17 20.96 3.36
CA VAL A 995 -26.03 22.42 3.35
C VAL A 995 -25.60 22.90 4.73
N GLN A 996 -24.32 23.23 4.86
CA GLN A 996 -23.70 23.66 6.11
C GLN A 996 -23.22 25.10 6.00
N SER A 997 -23.50 25.94 7.00
CA SER A 997 -22.93 27.29 7.14
C SER A 997 -23.21 28.20 5.93
N VAL A 998 -24.46 28.25 5.47
CA VAL A 998 -24.92 29.12 4.36
C VAL A 998 -25.87 30.19 4.91
N PRO A 999 -25.36 31.32 5.45
CA PRO A 999 -26.15 32.25 6.26
C PRO A 999 -27.15 33.10 5.46
N LYS A 1000 -27.10 33.09 4.12
CA LYS A 1000 -28.14 33.70 3.26
C LYS A 1000 -29.33 32.79 2.97
N LEU A 1001 -29.29 31.51 3.35
CA LEU A 1001 -30.39 30.57 3.10
C LEU A 1001 -31.60 30.91 3.99
N VAL A 1002 -32.58 31.67 3.47
CA VAL A 1002 -33.80 32.02 4.21
C VAL A 1002 -34.90 30.95 4.09
N THR A 1003 -34.95 30.26 2.96
CA THR A 1003 -35.88 29.18 2.62
C THR A 1003 -35.19 28.16 1.70
N LEU A 1004 -35.53 26.87 1.81
CA LEU A 1004 -35.10 25.87 0.82
C LEU A 1004 -35.78 26.14 -0.55
N PRO A 1005 -35.03 26.15 -1.67
CA PRO A 1005 -35.55 26.59 -2.96
C PRO A 1005 -36.51 25.58 -3.61
N ASN A 1006 -37.50 26.07 -4.34
CA ASN A 1006 -38.64 25.30 -4.84
C ASN A 1006 -38.29 24.30 -5.96
N TRP A 1007 -37.10 24.36 -6.56
CA TRP A 1007 -36.64 23.35 -7.52
C TRP A 1007 -36.32 22.00 -6.86
N LEU A 1008 -36.02 21.97 -5.55
CA LEU A 1008 -35.80 20.72 -4.80
C LEU A 1008 -37.05 19.82 -4.76
N GLN A 1009 -38.25 20.38 -4.95
CA GLN A 1009 -39.50 19.59 -4.95
C GLN A 1009 -39.58 18.58 -6.12
N PHE A 1010 -38.68 18.70 -7.11
CA PHE A 1010 -38.59 17.80 -8.27
C PHE A 1010 -37.55 16.67 -8.09
N SER A 1011 -36.67 16.75 -7.07
CA SER A 1011 -35.68 15.72 -6.73
C SER A 1011 -36.33 14.56 -5.95
N SER A 1012 -37.22 13.83 -6.62
CA SER A 1012 -38.06 12.77 -6.00
C SER A 1012 -37.30 11.56 -5.44
N ASN A 1013 -35.99 11.49 -5.64
CA ASN A 1013 -35.10 10.42 -5.17
C ASN A 1013 -34.22 10.86 -3.98
N LEU A 1014 -34.45 12.06 -3.42
CA LEU A 1014 -33.68 12.57 -2.29
C LEU A 1014 -33.95 11.73 -1.04
N GLN A 1015 -32.91 11.06 -0.53
CA GLN A 1015 -32.94 10.15 0.63
C GLN A 1015 -32.41 10.81 1.91
N GLN A 1016 -31.49 11.76 1.80
CA GLN A 1016 -30.87 12.46 2.93
C GLN A 1016 -30.81 13.97 2.65
N LEU A 1017 -31.29 14.75 3.61
CA LEU A 1017 -31.18 16.21 3.64
C LEU A 1017 -30.60 16.62 5.00
N ASP A 1018 -29.35 17.08 5.02
CA ASP A 1018 -28.72 17.59 6.25
C ASP A 1018 -28.48 19.09 6.13
N ILE A 1019 -28.90 19.83 7.15
CA ILE A 1019 -28.82 21.29 7.25
C ILE A 1019 -28.08 21.60 8.55
N ASP A 1020 -26.98 22.35 8.48
CA ASP A 1020 -26.15 22.66 9.65
C ASP A 1020 -25.74 24.14 9.67
N TRP A 1021 -25.79 24.81 10.82
CA TRP A 1021 -25.34 26.20 11.01
C TRP A 1021 -25.95 27.22 10.01
N CYS A 1022 -27.23 27.07 9.67
CA CYS A 1022 -27.97 27.90 8.71
C CYS A 1022 -29.06 28.75 9.40
N ASP A 1023 -28.69 29.61 10.35
CA ASP A 1023 -29.62 30.27 11.30
C ASP A 1023 -30.71 31.16 10.68
N ASN A 1024 -30.51 31.66 9.45
CA ASN A 1024 -31.53 32.44 8.75
C ASN A 1024 -32.62 31.58 8.07
N LEU A 1025 -32.46 30.25 8.00
CA LEU A 1025 -33.48 29.34 7.48
C LEU A 1025 -34.56 29.17 8.54
N LYS A 1026 -35.64 29.93 8.43
CA LYS A 1026 -36.62 30.06 9.53
C LYS A 1026 -37.72 29.01 9.55
N CYS A 1027 -37.96 28.30 8.45
CA CYS A 1027 -38.93 27.21 8.39
C CYS A 1027 -38.68 26.30 7.17
N LEU A 1028 -39.24 25.09 7.22
CA LEU A 1028 -39.23 24.16 6.10
C LEU A 1028 -40.42 24.40 5.15
N PRO A 1029 -40.24 24.34 3.82
CA PRO A 1029 -41.31 24.62 2.87
C PRO A 1029 -42.30 23.45 2.76
N SER A 1030 -43.59 23.77 2.63
CA SER A 1030 -44.67 22.79 2.64
C SER A 1030 -44.70 21.77 1.48
N TRP A 1031 -43.80 21.89 0.50
CA TRP A 1031 -43.58 20.86 -0.53
C TRP A 1031 -42.70 19.70 -0.06
N LEU A 1032 -41.94 19.84 1.03
CA LEU A 1032 -41.02 18.80 1.52
C LEU A 1032 -41.76 17.50 1.89
N LYS A 1033 -43.01 17.59 2.36
CA LYS A 1033 -43.94 16.46 2.58
C LYS A 1033 -44.31 15.65 1.32
N LYS A 1034 -43.93 16.13 0.12
CA LYS A 1034 -44.09 15.39 -1.14
C LYS A 1034 -42.88 14.49 -1.43
N LEU A 1035 -41.73 14.73 -0.80
CA LEU A 1035 -40.52 13.91 -0.96
C LEU A 1035 -40.63 12.66 -0.09
N THR A 1036 -41.37 11.67 -0.59
CA THR A 1036 -41.64 10.39 0.09
C THR A 1036 -40.48 9.41 0.06
N ALA A 1037 -39.41 9.72 -0.69
CA ALA A 1037 -38.14 8.97 -0.66
C ALA A 1037 -37.17 9.44 0.44
N LEU A 1038 -37.52 10.49 1.19
CA LEU A 1038 -36.64 11.12 2.18
C LEU A 1038 -36.58 10.25 3.45
N GLU A 1039 -35.47 9.55 3.63
CA GLU A 1039 -35.19 8.59 4.70
C GLU A 1039 -34.59 9.25 5.95
N SER A 1040 -33.88 10.38 5.77
CA SER A 1040 -33.19 11.12 6.83
C SER A 1040 -33.27 12.64 6.65
N LEU A 1041 -33.53 13.35 7.75
CA LEU A 1041 -33.41 14.80 7.88
C LEU A 1041 -32.52 15.14 9.09
N GLY A 1042 -31.40 15.81 8.85
CA GLY A 1042 -30.57 16.44 9.87
C GLY A 1042 -30.82 17.94 9.94
N VAL A 1043 -31.06 18.48 11.13
CA VAL A 1043 -31.11 19.93 11.39
C VAL A 1043 -30.20 20.22 12.58
N PHE A 1044 -29.01 20.75 12.34
CA PHE A 1044 -27.96 20.93 13.33
C PHE A 1044 -27.63 22.41 13.52
N ARG A 1045 -27.57 22.88 14.77
CA ARG A 1045 -27.10 24.22 15.13
C ARG A 1045 -27.80 25.34 14.34
N CYS A 1046 -29.08 25.17 14.05
CA CYS A 1046 -29.91 26.13 13.30
C CYS A 1046 -30.95 26.73 14.24
N ASP A 1047 -30.65 27.88 14.84
CA ASP A 1047 -31.24 28.30 16.12
C ASP A 1047 -32.78 28.36 16.13
N ILE A 1048 -33.39 28.80 15.02
CA ILE A 1048 -34.85 28.89 14.83
C ILE A 1048 -35.44 27.57 14.29
N LEU A 1049 -34.80 26.99 13.27
CA LEU A 1049 -35.30 25.80 12.57
C LEU A 1049 -35.39 24.57 13.49
N SER A 1050 -34.38 24.40 14.34
CA SER A 1050 -34.26 23.27 15.27
C SER A 1050 -35.46 23.24 16.20
N ARG A 1051 -35.82 24.38 16.81
CA ARG A 1051 -37.01 24.53 17.67
C ARG A 1051 -38.30 24.10 16.95
N ARG A 1052 -38.46 24.46 15.68
CA ARG A 1052 -39.63 24.09 14.84
C ARG A 1052 -39.70 22.61 14.44
N CYS A 1053 -38.60 21.87 14.64
CA CYS A 1053 -38.47 20.45 14.34
C CYS A 1053 -38.37 19.56 15.60
N THR A 1054 -38.21 20.14 16.80
CA THR A 1054 -37.88 19.41 18.05
C THR A 1054 -38.96 18.49 18.62
N SER A 1055 -40.23 18.62 18.25
CA SER A 1055 -41.31 17.83 18.85
C SER A 1055 -42.47 17.55 17.89
N ASN A 1056 -43.32 16.59 18.26
CA ASN A 1056 -44.56 16.27 17.53
C ASN A 1056 -45.63 17.37 17.57
N THR A 1057 -45.43 18.41 18.40
CA THR A 1057 -46.26 19.63 18.47
C THR A 1057 -45.61 20.83 17.79
N ALA A 1058 -44.37 20.71 17.32
CA ALA A 1058 -43.62 21.81 16.72
C ALA A 1058 -44.16 22.19 15.32
N GLU A 1059 -44.03 23.47 14.95
CA GLU A 1059 -44.76 24.04 13.82
C GLU A 1059 -44.50 23.38 12.46
N ASP A 1060 -43.27 22.91 12.20
CA ASP A 1060 -42.91 22.29 10.93
C ASP A 1060 -43.09 20.75 10.96
N TRP A 1061 -43.51 20.17 12.09
CA TRP A 1061 -43.77 18.73 12.23
C TRP A 1061 -44.73 18.14 11.18
N PRO A 1062 -45.83 18.81 10.78
CA PRO A 1062 -46.71 18.33 9.70
C PRO A 1062 -46.07 18.33 8.29
N ILE A 1063 -44.84 18.83 8.16
CA ILE A 1063 -44.05 18.89 6.92
C ILE A 1063 -43.00 17.76 6.89
N ILE A 1064 -42.54 17.30 8.05
CA ILE A 1064 -41.42 16.35 8.19
C ILE A 1064 -41.78 15.00 8.82
N SER A 1065 -42.92 14.87 9.47
CA SER A 1065 -43.32 13.65 10.21
C SER A 1065 -43.43 12.37 9.38
N HIS A 1066 -43.40 12.45 8.05
CA HIS A 1066 -43.29 11.27 7.16
C HIS A 1066 -41.86 10.74 7.00
N ILE A 1067 -40.84 11.51 7.40
CA ILE A 1067 -39.41 11.16 7.27
C ILE A 1067 -39.04 10.18 8.41
N PRO A 1068 -38.59 8.95 8.12
CA PRO A 1068 -38.33 7.95 9.15
C PRO A 1068 -37.30 8.35 10.21
N ASN A 1069 -36.33 9.21 9.87
CA ASN A 1069 -35.28 9.64 10.78
C ASN A 1069 -35.14 11.16 10.76
N ILE A 1070 -35.33 11.78 11.92
CA ILE A 1070 -35.22 13.22 12.13
C ILE A 1070 -34.28 13.43 13.31
N GLN A 1071 -33.07 13.93 13.02
CA GLN A 1071 -32.11 14.34 14.04
C GLN A 1071 -32.08 15.88 14.11
N VAL A 1072 -32.21 16.42 15.32
CA VAL A 1072 -32.14 17.85 15.58
C VAL A 1072 -31.08 18.09 16.65
N ASP A 1073 -30.04 18.85 16.30
CA ASP A 1073 -28.81 18.98 17.11
C ASP A 1073 -28.25 17.61 17.52
N SER A 1074 -27.92 17.43 18.80
CA SER A 1074 -27.49 16.14 19.37
C SER A 1074 -28.64 15.13 19.56
N ARG A 1075 -29.90 15.54 19.39
CA ARG A 1075 -31.11 14.79 19.79
C ARG A 1075 -31.79 14.14 18.59
N HIS A 1076 -32.43 12.99 18.82
CA HIS A 1076 -33.25 12.32 17.80
C HIS A 1076 -34.72 12.54 18.13
N VAL A 1077 -35.46 13.15 17.20
CA VAL A 1077 -36.89 13.45 17.38
C VAL A 1077 -37.74 12.34 16.75
N GLN A 1078 -37.27 11.77 15.63
CA GLN A 1078 -37.85 10.57 15.02
C GLN A 1078 -36.73 9.59 14.65
N LYS A 1079 -36.95 8.30 14.86
CA LYS A 1079 -36.03 7.24 14.45
C LYS A 1079 -36.81 6.01 14.00
N GLU A 1080 -36.46 5.43 12.85
CA GLU A 1080 -37.13 4.26 12.27
C GLU A 1080 -38.68 4.47 12.13
N GLY A 1081 -39.12 5.72 11.97
CA GLY A 1081 -40.53 6.13 11.90
C GLY A 1081 -41.24 6.32 13.25
N CYS A 1082 -40.57 6.03 14.37
CA CYS A 1082 -41.10 6.23 15.72
C CYS A 1082 -40.69 7.61 16.25
N TYR A 1083 -41.67 8.42 16.64
CA TYR A 1083 -41.43 9.62 17.45
C TYR A 1083 -40.86 9.22 18.81
N LEU A 1084 -39.90 10.00 19.30
CA LEU A 1084 -39.31 9.83 20.62
C LEU A 1084 -39.87 10.93 21.53
N GLU A 1085 -40.67 10.55 22.52
CA GLU A 1085 -41.17 11.47 23.55
C GLU A 1085 -40.01 11.95 24.43
N MET A 1086 -40.11 13.17 24.94
CA MET A 1086 -39.11 13.70 25.86
C MET A 1086 -39.28 13.03 27.22
N GLU A 1087 -38.25 12.32 27.69
CA GLU A 1087 -38.05 12.17 29.13
C GLU A 1087 -37.52 13.51 29.65
N GLU A 1088 -38.07 14.00 30.76
CA GLU A 1088 -37.71 15.29 31.35
C GLU A 1088 -36.36 15.16 32.08
N GLU A 1089 -35.26 15.49 31.38
CA GLU A 1089 -33.90 15.56 31.94
C GLU A 1089 -33.73 16.76 32.90
N GLU A 1090 -34.46 16.76 34.03
CA GLU A 1090 -34.17 17.60 35.20
C GLU A 1090 -32.88 17.14 35.93
N GLU A 1091 -31.75 17.00 35.22
CA GLU A 1091 -30.46 16.59 35.85
C GLU A 1091 -29.19 17.26 35.29
N GLU A 1092 -29.27 18.16 34.30
CA GLU A 1092 -28.12 19.01 33.88
C GLU A 1092 -28.07 20.39 34.59
N ALA A 1093 -29.11 20.76 35.34
CA ALA A 1093 -29.20 22.10 35.97
C ALA A 1093 -28.35 22.30 37.23
N GLU A 1094 -27.84 21.24 37.87
CA GLU A 1094 -27.06 21.34 39.11
C GLU A 1094 -25.53 21.28 38.90
N GLN A 1095 -25.03 20.87 37.72
CA GLN A 1095 -23.58 20.71 37.49
C GLN A 1095 -22.88 21.98 36.96
N GLU A 1096 -23.60 22.95 36.40
CA GLU A 1096 -23.00 24.24 35.99
C GLU A 1096 -22.75 25.18 37.19
N GLN A 1097 -23.44 25.02 38.32
CA GLN A 1097 -23.30 25.94 39.47
C GLN A 1097 -22.04 25.71 40.32
N GLU A 1098 -21.46 24.50 40.37
CA GLU A 1098 -20.20 24.29 41.10
C GLU A 1098 -18.95 24.81 40.35
N HIS A 1099 -19.05 25.09 39.03
CA HIS A 1099 -17.90 25.54 38.23
C HIS A 1099 -17.78 27.07 38.04
N GLU A 1100 -18.82 27.87 38.30
CA GLU A 1100 -18.69 29.35 38.25
C GLU A 1100 -18.04 29.96 39.50
N GLU A 1101 -18.16 29.35 40.69
CA GLU A 1101 -17.61 29.96 41.92
C GLU A 1101 -16.06 29.93 41.97
N GLU A 1102 -15.40 28.82 41.60
CA GLU A 1102 -13.92 28.74 41.66
C GLU A 1102 -13.23 29.69 40.66
N ALA A 1103 -13.81 29.89 39.47
CA ALA A 1103 -13.26 30.77 38.43
C ALA A 1103 -13.28 32.27 38.80
N SER A 1104 -14.16 32.67 39.73
CA SER A 1104 -14.33 34.07 40.15
C SER A 1104 -13.16 34.65 40.95
N SER A 1105 -12.25 33.80 41.44
CA SER A 1105 -11.38 34.14 42.57
C SER A 1105 -9.88 34.23 42.30
N HIS A 1106 -9.39 34.79 41.16
CA HIS A 1106 -7.99 35.27 41.07
C HIS A 1106 -7.63 36.32 39.97
N THR A 1107 -8.52 37.24 39.58
CA THR A 1107 -8.22 38.28 38.55
C THR A 1107 -8.26 39.75 39.04
N HIS A 1108 -7.90 40.00 40.31
CA HIS A 1108 -7.65 41.36 40.83
C HIS A 1108 -6.35 41.48 41.62
N ILE A 1109 -5.27 41.85 40.91
CA ILE A 1109 -4.32 42.91 41.34
C ILE A 1109 -3.69 43.52 40.08
N SER A 1110 -3.45 44.83 40.13
CA SER A 1110 -3.06 45.64 38.97
C SER A 1110 -1.59 45.53 38.59
N SER A 1111 -1.35 45.75 37.29
CA SER A 1111 -0.09 46.18 36.67
C SER A 1111 0.90 46.96 37.54
N LEU A 1112 2.19 46.60 37.45
CA LEU A 1112 3.34 47.50 37.65
C LEU A 1112 4.66 46.87 37.13
N ASN A 1113 5.50 47.72 36.51
CA ASN A 1113 6.95 47.58 36.28
C ASN A 1113 7.56 46.37 35.52
N LEU A 1114 7.82 46.60 34.24
CA LEU A 1114 9.16 46.64 33.61
C LEU A 1114 10.43 46.35 34.47
N GLN A 1115 11.40 45.73 33.78
CA GLN A 1115 12.87 45.61 34.02
C GLN A 1115 13.43 44.34 34.71
N ALA A 1116 14.55 43.86 34.13
CA ALA A 1116 15.53 42.88 34.62
C ALA A 1116 15.01 41.43 34.87
N ILE A 1117 15.55 40.38 34.23
CA ILE A 1117 16.85 40.16 33.57
C ILE A 1117 16.66 39.49 32.21
#